data_AF-A0A6V8LCU7-F1
#
_entry.id   AF-A0A6V8LCU7-F1
#
_cell.length_a   1.000
_cell.length_b   1.000
_cell.length_c   1.000
_cell.angle_alpha   90.00
_cell.angle_beta   90.00
_cell.angle_gamma   90.00
#
_symmetry.space_group_name_H-M   'P 1'
#
loop_
_entity.id
_entity.type
_entity.pdbx_description
1 polymer ?
#
loop_
_entity_poly.entity_id
_entity_poly.type
_entity_poly.pdbx_seq_one_letter_code
_entity_poly.pdbx_strand_id
1 'polypeptide(L)'
;MLDWVRDHKWSVGDILALLALVVAVVGLVAAPGRRAIGRWWRAGMLRAGRPQHRYASWFVKTWGVYDNPYLEDKEDLDLTRTFVSLSFHDPDADREVRAVATHVLADRAAGNMVIEGDPGSGKSTLLKAYGVGVLRPRPGVHRPRPASVDLPFLVQLRKFSRYLEHSGGLADYLVSEILVSGAGMDPDEAGRFLAYLLERGQVVVMLDGLDEVTDDRQQAVLEAVYRFTKDSNRDRPTYLARIIVTCRKQNFRELREQWIGPIADRVCTLAPLRNSEVFSYLNALRSKFKTADGPESFLQAVRASGTLDLHRTPLVLAMSVGLYARKDYYEIPSSIAELYQTMIKEMLDRHRFKRDPVGNALRFPVGDKYRLLREFALASAREPAGFDEFEKTALVRFAEQLAPHLDSLAEPRALVDEIVDRSGLLSDVVEGRRFIFGHRSIQEHLVAEELRLLPDGADVLVGRATDAQWRQVILFYTAGLEQRSANDFLPRLSAVDPALAGHCLGRAKASDGVATAILDRLTPDGDEQHLSALIAATISPRASVQEMAVHRLATTLTDPTVDLRALRDDIDGLLPLLSALAGTNAARIAGLVPRVISRAPDDPRLVEPLWRCLTAPGIEAQPECATLISRLLTLVMDPDGFAELIRLDPYERAFLTPAIRGLAYPFTDGLPVTSNLVTLLAWAEYLKVTPPEPNRFYEARAAGRLGRVERDRARSVSFSLFWPGRVGSVVGSLAALAGTVAVLAIDWRVLVRPFGWWSLLLHIGLAGVAFGVFVALGTWTDNTAKGSWPRRYFGVPELAESGHWLRVTEGWNLSDVVSIIVFLGALPLTYAVALAPVASWSLAAHVALATLGPLLLYWLPLMSLCSRAVRFHPYRPNPCIDMYDDPRSRHWLVPERPIRTGYRCDHDGA
;
A
#
# COMPACT_ATOMS: atom_id res chain seq x y z
N MET A 1 -61.90 -39.52 -3.28
CA MET A 1 -60.69 -39.08 -2.53
C MET A 1 -61.07 -38.19 -1.35
N LEU A 2 -61.89 -37.15 -1.54
CA LEU A 2 -62.37 -36.29 -0.46
C LEU A 2 -63.20 -37.03 0.61
N ASP A 3 -64.01 -38.02 0.22
CA ASP A 3 -64.77 -38.84 1.19
C ASP A 3 -63.87 -39.80 1.99
N TRP A 4 -62.80 -40.32 1.37
CA TRP A 4 -61.83 -41.21 2.03
C TRP A 4 -60.95 -40.49 3.07
N VAL A 5 -60.62 -39.22 2.81
CA VAL A 5 -59.86 -38.34 3.73
C VAL A 5 -60.70 -37.96 4.96
N ARG A 6 -62.03 -37.83 4.78
CA ARG A 6 -62.95 -37.46 5.86
C ARG A 6 -63.14 -38.58 6.89
N ASP A 7 -63.14 -39.84 6.44
CA ASP A 7 -63.31 -41.01 7.33
C ASP A 7 -62.05 -41.35 8.14
N HIS A 8 -60.86 -40.93 7.70
CA HIS A 8 -59.59 -41.31 8.35
C HIS A 8 -58.96 -40.21 9.25
N LYS A 9 -59.68 -39.11 9.53
CA LYS A 9 -59.23 -38.02 10.44
C LYS A 9 -57.80 -37.51 10.19
N TRP A 10 -57.42 -37.28 8.94
CA TRP A 10 -56.11 -36.74 8.61
C TRP A 10 -55.98 -35.30 9.13
N SER A 11 -54.89 -34.99 9.82
CA SER A 11 -54.60 -33.62 10.25
C SER A 11 -54.20 -32.75 9.05
N VAL A 12 -54.29 -31.42 9.19
CA VAL A 12 -53.80 -30.49 8.15
C VAL A 12 -52.32 -30.74 7.82
N GLY A 13 -51.55 -31.25 8.79
CA GLY A 13 -50.15 -31.67 8.61
C GLY A 13 -50.01 -32.89 7.69
N ASP A 14 -50.91 -33.87 7.77
CA ASP A 14 -50.86 -35.10 6.96
C ASP A 14 -51.22 -34.83 5.50
N ILE A 15 -52.16 -33.91 5.27
CA ILE A 15 -52.53 -33.45 3.92
C ILE A 15 -51.36 -32.68 3.28
N LEU A 16 -50.69 -31.81 4.05
CA LEU A 16 -49.49 -31.09 3.59
C LEU A 16 -48.31 -32.04 3.33
N ALA A 17 -48.13 -33.07 4.16
CA ALA A 17 -47.11 -34.08 3.96
C ALA A 17 -47.36 -34.93 2.70
N LEU A 18 -48.61 -35.31 2.44
CA LEU A 18 -48.98 -36.01 1.21
C LEU A 18 -48.81 -35.12 -0.03
N LEU A 19 -49.16 -33.84 0.06
CA LEU A 19 -48.95 -32.88 -1.03
C LEU A 19 -47.45 -32.68 -1.30
N ALA A 20 -46.63 -32.58 -0.25
CA ALA A 20 -45.18 -32.50 -0.37
C ALA A 20 -44.60 -33.79 -0.98
N LEU A 21 -45.12 -34.96 -0.61
CA LEU A 21 -44.71 -36.25 -1.17
C LEU A 21 -45.10 -36.36 -2.65
N VAL A 22 -46.31 -35.95 -3.03
CA VAL A 22 -46.78 -35.92 -4.42
C VAL A 22 -45.95 -34.93 -5.26
N VAL A 23 -45.64 -33.75 -4.73
CA VAL A 23 -44.76 -32.78 -5.38
C VAL A 23 -43.33 -33.32 -5.52
N ALA A 24 -42.82 -34.05 -4.52
CA ALA A 24 -41.51 -34.69 -4.57
C ALA A 24 -41.46 -35.83 -5.62
N VAL A 25 -42.50 -36.66 -5.70
CA VAL A 25 -42.61 -37.78 -6.65
C VAL A 25 -42.82 -37.26 -8.08
N VAL A 26 -43.69 -36.26 -8.29
CA VAL A 26 -43.88 -35.61 -9.59
C VAL A 26 -42.60 -34.88 -10.03
N GLY A 27 -41.86 -34.29 -9.09
CA GLY A 27 -40.54 -33.69 -9.30
C GLY A 27 -39.46 -34.70 -9.71
N LEU A 28 -39.53 -35.94 -9.23
CA LEU A 28 -38.57 -37.01 -9.55
C LEU A 28 -38.84 -37.68 -10.91
N VAL A 29 -40.11 -37.84 -11.30
CA VAL A 29 -40.49 -38.68 -12.45
C VAL A 29 -40.62 -37.86 -13.76
N ALA A 30 -41.14 -36.64 -13.72
CA ALA A 30 -41.36 -35.82 -14.92
C ALA A 30 -40.06 -35.09 -15.35
N ALA A 31 -39.66 -35.22 -16.63
CA ALA A 31 -38.47 -34.55 -17.17
C ALA A 31 -38.42 -33.00 -16.95
N PRO A 32 -39.55 -32.26 -16.99
CA PRO A 32 -39.56 -30.84 -16.63
C PRO A 32 -39.28 -30.58 -15.14
N GLY A 33 -39.78 -31.46 -14.25
CA GLY A 33 -39.59 -31.37 -12.80
C GLY A 33 -38.15 -31.58 -12.37
N ARG A 34 -37.46 -32.57 -12.97
CA ARG A 34 -36.02 -32.80 -12.76
C ARG A 34 -35.16 -31.61 -13.20
N ARG A 35 -35.52 -30.96 -14.33
CA ARG A 35 -34.83 -29.74 -14.80
C ARG A 35 -35.12 -28.53 -13.90
N ALA A 36 -36.31 -28.40 -13.35
CA ALA A 36 -36.66 -27.33 -12.41
C ALA A 36 -35.95 -27.49 -11.05
N ILE A 37 -35.94 -28.70 -10.50
CA ILE A 37 -35.20 -29.05 -9.26
C ILE A 37 -33.70 -28.88 -9.48
N GLY A 38 -33.17 -29.32 -10.62
CA GLY A 38 -31.77 -29.11 -10.99
C GLY A 38 -31.39 -27.63 -11.08
N ARG A 39 -32.27 -26.78 -11.64
CA ARG A 39 -32.07 -25.31 -11.67
C ARG A 39 -32.12 -24.70 -10.27
N TRP A 40 -33.08 -25.11 -9.43
CA TRP A 40 -33.19 -24.67 -8.04
C TRP A 40 -31.98 -25.08 -7.20
N TRP A 41 -31.53 -26.32 -7.34
CA TRP A 41 -30.34 -26.84 -6.66
C TRP A 41 -29.06 -26.12 -7.12
N ARG A 42 -28.89 -25.89 -8.43
CA ARG A 42 -27.77 -25.10 -8.97
C ARG A 42 -27.80 -23.64 -8.49
N ALA A 43 -28.97 -23.00 -8.49
CA ALA A 43 -29.14 -21.65 -7.94
C ALA A 43 -28.86 -21.61 -6.42
N GLY A 44 -29.26 -22.64 -5.68
CA GLY A 44 -28.93 -22.82 -4.27
C GLY A 44 -27.43 -22.98 -4.03
N MET A 45 -26.73 -23.77 -4.86
CA MET A 45 -25.27 -23.95 -4.77
C MET A 45 -24.48 -22.68 -5.12
N LEU A 46 -24.95 -21.90 -6.10
CA LEU A 46 -24.39 -20.58 -6.42
C LEU A 46 -24.51 -19.63 -5.23
N ARG A 47 -25.70 -19.56 -4.60
CA ARG A 47 -25.93 -18.77 -3.39
C ARG A 47 -25.17 -19.28 -2.17
N ALA A 48 -24.91 -20.58 -2.10
CA ALA A 48 -24.09 -21.20 -1.05
C ALA A 48 -22.57 -20.99 -1.26
N GLY A 49 -22.14 -20.34 -2.36
CA GLY A 49 -20.75 -19.97 -2.59
C GLY A 49 -19.81 -21.11 -3.00
N ARG A 50 -20.33 -22.28 -3.42
CA ARG A 50 -19.50 -23.43 -3.83
C ARG A 50 -18.59 -23.13 -5.04
N PRO A 51 -19.08 -22.56 -6.16
CA PRO A 51 -18.21 -22.20 -7.29
C PRO A 51 -17.16 -21.16 -6.90
N GLN A 52 -17.52 -20.19 -6.06
CA GLN A 52 -16.61 -19.20 -5.52
C GLN A 52 -15.48 -19.82 -4.69
N HIS A 53 -15.80 -20.79 -3.83
CA HIS A 53 -14.77 -21.51 -3.07
C HIS A 53 -13.83 -22.29 -3.99
N ARG A 54 -14.37 -23.00 -4.99
CA ARG A 54 -13.56 -23.76 -5.97
C ARG A 54 -12.60 -22.85 -6.72
N TYR A 55 -13.11 -21.72 -7.23
CA TYR A 55 -12.31 -20.70 -7.87
C TYR A 55 -11.24 -20.14 -6.93
N ALA A 56 -11.60 -19.78 -5.69
CA ALA A 56 -10.66 -19.23 -4.71
C ALA A 56 -9.55 -20.22 -4.35
N SER A 57 -9.89 -21.50 -4.14
CA SER A 57 -8.90 -22.56 -3.89
C SER A 57 -7.96 -22.75 -5.07
N TRP A 58 -8.48 -22.75 -6.31
CA TRP A 58 -7.66 -22.79 -7.51
C TRP A 58 -6.73 -21.57 -7.60
N PHE A 59 -7.27 -20.36 -7.46
CA PHE A 59 -6.50 -19.13 -7.56
C PHE A 59 -5.36 -19.09 -6.52
N VAL A 60 -5.66 -19.40 -5.25
CA VAL A 60 -4.66 -19.43 -4.18
C VAL A 60 -3.63 -20.54 -4.40
N LYS A 61 -4.03 -21.70 -4.94
CA LYS A 61 -3.07 -22.76 -5.29
C LYS A 61 -2.16 -22.36 -6.46
N THR A 62 -2.70 -21.66 -7.46
CA THR A 62 -1.99 -21.26 -8.67
C THR A 62 -1.06 -20.07 -8.42
N TRP A 63 -1.50 -19.09 -7.62
CA TRP A 63 -0.80 -17.81 -7.44
C TRP A 63 -0.33 -17.51 -6.01
N GLY A 64 -0.74 -18.30 -5.02
CA GLY A 64 -0.37 -18.11 -3.61
C GLY A 64 0.98 -18.66 -3.23
N VAL A 65 1.64 -19.42 -4.12
CA VAL A 65 3.02 -19.88 -3.93
C VAL A 65 3.85 -19.42 -5.11
N TYR A 66 4.93 -18.72 -4.83
CA TYR A 66 5.92 -18.29 -5.80
C TYR A 66 7.19 -19.08 -5.58
N ASP A 67 7.63 -19.81 -6.60
CA ASP A 67 8.96 -20.42 -6.61
C ASP A 67 9.95 -19.29 -6.84
N ASN A 68 10.62 -18.81 -5.79
CA ASN A 68 11.56 -17.71 -5.92
C ASN A 68 12.83 -18.27 -6.56
N PRO A 69 13.06 -18.02 -7.86
CA PRO A 69 14.18 -18.63 -8.54
C PRO A 69 15.46 -18.15 -7.88
N TYR A 70 15.56 -16.89 -7.44
CA TYR A 70 16.78 -16.31 -6.88
C TYR A 70 17.15 -16.87 -5.50
N LEU A 71 16.15 -17.17 -4.67
CA LEU A 71 16.32 -17.69 -3.31
C LEU A 71 16.26 -19.23 -3.21
N GLU A 72 16.00 -19.97 -4.30
CA GLU A 72 15.77 -21.45 -4.34
C GLU A 72 14.81 -21.92 -3.25
N ASP A 73 13.77 -21.14 -3.02
CA ASP A 73 12.81 -21.43 -1.99
C ASP A 73 11.41 -21.12 -2.50
N LYS A 74 10.43 -21.87 -2.00
CA LYS A 74 9.03 -21.61 -2.28
C LYS A 74 8.51 -20.60 -1.29
N GLU A 75 8.29 -19.39 -1.76
CA GLU A 75 7.76 -18.30 -0.96
C GLU A 75 6.24 -18.30 -1.04
N ASP A 76 5.59 -18.25 0.13
CA ASP A 76 4.15 -18.05 0.23
C ASP A 76 3.88 -16.57 -0.05
N LEU A 77 3.07 -16.24 -1.06
CA LEU A 77 2.67 -14.86 -1.34
C LEU A 77 1.55 -14.40 -0.38
N ASP A 78 1.81 -14.58 0.92
CA ASP A 78 0.93 -14.13 1.98
C ASP A 78 1.12 -12.63 2.23
N LEU A 79 0.05 -11.85 2.03
CA LEU A 79 -0.01 -10.43 2.42
C LEU A 79 0.32 -10.19 3.90
N THR A 80 0.19 -11.21 4.75
CA THR A 80 0.41 -11.11 6.19
C THR A 80 1.79 -11.57 6.66
N ARG A 81 2.58 -12.25 5.82
CA ARG A 81 3.87 -12.87 6.25
C ARG A 81 5.07 -12.58 5.36
N THR A 82 4.89 -12.43 4.05
CA THR A 82 6.02 -12.45 3.09
C THR A 82 5.99 -11.27 2.13
N PHE A 83 4.81 -10.73 1.82
CA PHE A 83 4.69 -9.57 0.95
C PHE A 83 4.95 -8.28 1.73
N VAL A 84 5.99 -7.54 1.35
CA VAL A 84 6.16 -6.14 1.77
C VAL A 84 5.21 -5.29 0.94
N SER A 85 4.33 -4.56 1.63
CA SER A 85 3.34 -3.70 0.98
C SER A 85 4.02 -2.65 0.09
N LEU A 86 3.77 -2.76 -1.21
CA LEU A 86 4.12 -1.71 -2.17
C LEU A 86 3.21 -0.50 -1.98
N SER A 87 3.68 0.67 -2.40
CA SER A 87 2.96 1.93 -2.31
C SER A 87 2.71 2.51 -3.71
N PHE A 88 1.60 3.23 -3.87
CA PHE A 88 1.36 4.07 -5.04
C PHE A 88 1.67 5.53 -4.72
N HIS A 89 2.01 6.27 -5.77
CA HIS A 89 1.85 7.72 -5.80
C HIS A 89 0.37 8.06 -6.00
N ASP A 90 -0.19 8.92 -5.15
CA ASP A 90 -1.58 9.37 -5.28
C ASP A 90 -1.63 10.64 -6.13
N PRO A 91 -2.19 10.60 -7.35
CA PRO A 91 -2.23 11.76 -8.25
C PRO A 91 -3.21 12.85 -7.81
N ASP A 92 -4.14 12.58 -6.88
CA ASP A 92 -5.28 13.47 -6.59
C ASP A 92 -5.18 14.21 -5.24
N ALA A 93 -4.04 14.13 -4.53
CA ALA A 93 -3.89 14.73 -3.19
C ALA A 93 -3.01 16.00 -3.21
N ASP A 94 -3.56 17.14 -2.76
CA ASP A 94 -2.83 18.43 -2.56
C ASP A 94 -1.67 18.34 -1.53
N ARG A 95 -1.55 17.20 -0.83
CA ARG A 95 -0.38 16.77 -0.06
C ARG A 95 -0.12 15.31 -0.42
N GLU A 96 1.08 14.99 -0.90
CA GLU A 96 1.41 13.67 -1.44
C GLU A 96 1.43 12.61 -0.33
N VAL A 97 0.29 11.96 -0.10
CA VAL A 97 0.17 10.82 0.81
C VAL A 97 0.39 9.55 0.01
N ARG A 98 1.55 8.90 0.17
CA ARG A 98 1.79 7.56 -0.39
C ARG A 98 0.74 6.58 0.16
N ALA A 99 -0.10 6.05 -0.72
CA ALA A 99 -1.13 5.11 -0.34
C ALA A 99 -0.62 3.66 -0.49
N VAL A 100 -0.93 2.81 0.48
CA VAL A 100 -0.63 1.37 0.40
C VAL A 100 -1.38 0.80 -0.81
N ALA A 101 -0.66 0.21 -1.75
CA ALA A 101 -1.21 -0.18 -3.05
C ALA A 101 -2.38 -1.16 -2.92
N THR A 102 -2.30 -2.12 -2.01
CA THR A 102 -3.39 -3.08 -1.76
C THR A 102 -4.65 -2.42 -1.19
N HIS A 103 -4.54 -1.30 -0.47
CA HIS A 103 -5.69 -0.54 0.01
C HIS A 103 -6.38 0.21 -1.14
N VAL A 104 -5.60 0.84 -2.02
CA VAL A 104 -6.14 1.50 -3.22
C VAL A 104 -6.84 0.47 -4.13
N LEU A 105 -6.24 -0.71 -4.31
CA LEU A 105 -6.88 -1.79 -5.05
C LEU A 105 -8.14 -2.33 -4.35
N ALA A 106 -8.25 -2.24 -3.02
CA ALA A 106 -9.45 -2.66 -2.30
C ALA A 106 -10.57 -1.61 -2.35
N ASP A 107 -10.26 -0.35 -2.68
CA ASP A 107 -11.25 0.71 -2.76
C ASP A 107 -12.04 0.63 -4.06
N ARG A 108 -13.36 0.51 -3.94
CA ARG A 108 -14.27 0.51 -5.09
C ARG A 108 -14.47 1.90 -5.67
N ALA A 109 -14.29 2.95 -4.87
CA ALA A 109 -14.38 4.34 -5.36
C ALA A 109 -13.24 4.70 -6.32
N ALA A 110 -12.14 3.93 -6.31
CA ALA A 110 -11.01 4.13 -7.21
C ALA A 110 -11.30 3.80 -8.69
N GLY A 111 -12.45 3.18 -9.00
CA GLY A 111 -12.87 2.92 -10.39
C GLY A 111 -11.92 1.99 -11.16
N ASN A 112 -11.93 2.12 -12.49
CA ASN A 112 -10.99 1.45 -13.36
C ASN A 112 -9.64 2.16 -13.32
N MET A 113 -8.54 1.40 -13.32
CA MET A 113 -7.22 2.00 -13.15
C MET A 113 -6.12 1.35 -13.98
N VAL A 114 -5.13 2.15 -14.34
CA VAL A 114 -3.83 1.67 -14.83
C VAL A 114 -2.79 1.79 -13.74
N ILE A 115 -2.02 0.73 -13.55
CA ILE A 115 -0.85 0.68 -12.68
C ILE A 115 0.40 0.68 -13.57
N GLU A 116 1.18 1.75 -13.49
CA GLU A 116 2.45 1.85 -14.17
C GLU A 116 3.63 1.70 -13.20
N GLY A 117 4.80 1.34 -13.72
CA GLY A 117 6.04 1.32 -12.95
C GLY A 117 7.21 0.70 -13.72
N ASP A 118 8.41 0.83 -13.19
CA ASP A 118 9.64 0.37 -13.86
C ASP A 118 9.73 -1.17 -14.00
N PRO A 119 10.60 -1.68 -14.89
CA PRO A 119 10.88 -3.12 -14.98
C PRO A 119 11.30 -3.69 -13.62
N GLY A 120 10.66 -4.76 -13.17
CA GLY A 120 10.96 -5.37 -11.86
C GLY A 120 10.39 -4.63 -10.65
N SER A 121 9.54 -3.61 -10.84
CA SER A 121 8.87 -2.87 -9.74
C SER A 121 7.86 -3.70 -8.93
N GLY A 122 7.52 -4.91 -9.38
CA GLY A 122 6.62 -5.82 -8.67
C GLY A 122 5.14 -5.74 -9.08
N LYS A 123 4.79 -5.14 -10.23
CA LYS A 123 3.42 -5.04 -10.76
C LYS A 123 2.65 -6.38 -10.74
N SER A 124 3.18 -7.40 -11.40
CA SER A 124 2.55 -8.72 -11.44
C SER A 124 2.47 -9.38 -10.05
N THR A 125 3.48 -9.15 -9.20
CA THR A 125 3.49 -9.64 -7.82
C THR A 125 2.42 -8.97 -6.97
N LEU A 126 2.20 -7.66 -7.15
CA LEU A 126 1.13 -6.91 -6.50
C LEU A 126 -0.25 -7.47 -6.84
N LEU A 127 -0.55 -7.71 -8.13
CA LEU A 127 -1.83 -8.27 -8.55
C LEU A 127 -2.07 -9.66 -7.97
N LYS A 128 -1.05 -10.52 -7.99
CA LYS A 128 -1.10 -11.87 -7.39
C LYS A 128 -1.33 -11.78 -5.89
N ALA A 129 -0.56 -10.96 -5.18
CA ALA A 129 -0.64 -10.79 -3.74
C ALA A 129 -2.00 -10.21 -3.30
N TYR A 130 -2.51 -9.21 -4.03
CA TYR A 130 -3.87 -8.69 -3.84
C TYR A 130 -4.91 -9.79 -4.04
N GLY A 131 -4.85 -10.52 -5.15
CA GLY A 131 -5.79 -11.61 -5.44
C GLY A 131 -5.78 -12.71 -4.39
N VAL A 132 -4.59 -13.15 -3.98
CA VAL A 132 -4.40 -14.16 -2.94
C VAL A 132 -4.93 -13.64 -1.61
N GLY A 133 -4.58 -12.42 -1.21
CA GLY A 133 -5.05 -11.83 0.04
C GLY A 133 -6.57 -11.64 0.09
N VAL A 134 -7.19 -11.26 -1.03
CA VAL A 134 -8.65 -11.16 -1.17
C VAL A 134 -9.31 -12.53 -1.10
N LEU A 135 -8.66 -13.60 -1.58
CA LEU A 135 -9.23 -14.94 -1.72
C LEU A 135 -8.84 -15.94 -0.61
N ARG A 136 -7.77 -15.71 0.14
CA ARG A 136 -7.31 -16.60 1.22
C ARG A 136 -8.30 -16.59 2.40
N PRO A 137 -8.65 -17.74 2.99
CA PRO A 137 -9.45 -17.78 4.22
C PRO A 137 -8.66 -17.23 5.41
N ARG A 138 -9.30 -16.45 6.28
CA ARG A 138 -8.66 -16.01 7.54
C ARG A 138 -8.49 -17.23 8.48
N PRO A 139 -7.30 -17.45 9.06
CA PRO A 139 -7.09 -18.56 10.01
C PRO A 139 -8.11 -18.51 11.15
N GLY A 140 -8.74 -19.66 11.46
CA GLY A 140 -9.71 -19.79 12.56
C GLY A 140 -11.16 -19.45 12.23
N VAL A 141 -11.49 -18.97 11.02
CA VAL A 141 -12.87 -18.66 10.61
C VAL A 141 -13.36 -19.67 9.57
N HIS A 142 -14.16 -20.65 10.01
CA HIS A 142 -14.79 -21.67 9.14
C HIS A 142 -16.14 -21.22 8.54
N ARG A 143 -16.43 -19.91 8.52
CA ARG A 143 -17.71 -19.40 8.02
C ARG A 143 -17.70 -19.22 6.49
N PRO A 144 -18.85 -19.41 5.80
CA PRO A 144 -19.00 -19.02 4.41
C PRO A 144 -18.60 -17.55 4.24
N ARG A 145 -17.86 -17.25 3.17
CA ARG A 145 -17.39 -15.90 2.85
C ARG A 145 -18.60 -14.95 2.81
N PRO A 146 -18.53 -13.74 3.38
CA PRO A 146 -19.62 -12.78 3.22
C PRO A 146 -19.88 -12.54 1.73
N ALA A 147 -21.15 -12.47 1.37
CA ALA A 147 -21.61 -12.42 -0.03
C ALA A 147 -21.23 -11.13 -0.78
N SER A 148 -20.32 -10.30 -0.24
CA SER A 148 -19.98 -8.93 -0.63
C SER A 148 -18.49 -8.74 -0.97
N VAL A 149 -17.72 -9.81 -1.18
CA VAL A 149 -16.28 -9.71 -1.50
C VAL A 149 -16.08 -9.71 -3.01
N ASP A 150 -15.30 -8.76 -3.52
CA ASP A 150 -14.86 -8.71 -4.91
C ASP A 150 -14.04 -9.94 -5.28
N LEU A 151 -14.28 -10.47 -6.48
CA LEU A 151 -13.62 -11.64 -7.01
C LEU A 151 -12.62 -11.22 -8.09
N PRO A 152 -11.31 -11.29 -7.81
CA PRO A 152 -10.28 -10.91 -8.76
C PRO A 152 -10.04 -12.03 -9.78
N PHE A 153 -10.02 -11.67 -11.07
CA PHE A 153 -9.66 -12.50 -12.21
C PHE A 153 -8.34 -11.98 -12.79
N LEU A 154 -7.27 -12.76 -12.66
CA LEU A 154 -5.96 -12.40 -13.21
C LEU A 154 -5.83 -12.91 -14.64
N VAL A 155 -5.67 -11.99 -15.59
CA VAL A 155 -5.54 -12.25 -17.03
C VAL A 155 -4.16 -11.79 -17.46
N GLN A 156 -3.31 -12.71 -17.91
CA GLN A 156 -2.02 -12.35 -18.53
C GLN A 156 -2.29 -11.88 -19.96
N LEU A 157 -2.00 -10.62 -20.27
CA LEU A 157 -2.36 -9.99 -21.55
C LEU A 157 -1.70 -10.68 -22.75
N ARG A 158 -0.50 -11.24 -22.58
CA ARG A 158 0.15 -12.08 -23.60
C ARG A 158 -0.62 -13.36 -23.95
N LYS A 159 -1.30 -13.99 -22.98
CA LYS A 159 -2.10 -15.20 -23.23
C LYS A 159 -3.43 -14.82 -23.88
N PHE A 160 -3.99 -13.71 -23.43
CA PHE A 160 -5.23 -13.18 -23.97
C PHE A 160 -5.08 -12.72 -25.43
N SER A 161 -3.98 -12.03 -25.78
CA SER A 161 -3.75 -11.58 -27.16
C SER A 161 -3.71 -12.74 -28.17
N ARG A 162 -3.17 -13.91 -27.78
CA ARG A 162 -3.17 -15.14 -28.60
C ARG A 162 -4.53 -15.80 -28.69
N TYR A 163 -5.31 -15.76 -27.61
CA TYR A 163 -6.68 -16.27 -27.62
C TYR A 163 -7.53 -15.52 -28.65
N LEU A 164 -7.37 -14.20 -28.74
CA LEU A 164 -8.07 -13.34 -29.71
C LEU A 164 -7.80 -13.72 -31.17
N GLU A 165 -6.66 -14.35 -31.49
CA GLU A 165 -6.36 -14.81 -32.86
C GLU A 165 -7.29 -15.94 -33.31
N HIS A 166 -7.72 -16.78 -32.37
CA HIS A 166 -8.42 -18.02 -32.68
C HIS A 166 -9.92 -17.92 -32.44
N SER A 167 -10.39 -17.09 -31.48
CA SER A 167 -11.80 -16.66 -31.28
C SER A 167 -11.98 -15.86 -29.99
N GLY A 168 -13.07 -15.08 -29.91
CA GLY A 168 -13.71 -14.69 -28.64
C GLY A 168 -13.40 -13.28 -28.11
N GLY A 169 -14.13 -12.88 -27.07
CA GLY A 169 -13.88 -11.66 -26.31
C GLY A 169 -13.31 -11.93 -24.90
N LEU A 170 -13.08 -10.87 -24.12
CA LEU A 170 -12.57 -11.01 -22.75
C LEU A 170 -13.50 -11.86 -21.86
N ALA A 171 -14.82 -11.73 -22.01
CA ALA A 171 -15.78 -12.54 -21.27
C ALA A 171 -15.66 -14.03 -21.58
N ASP A 172 -15.42 -14.38 -22.85
CA ASP A 172 -15.24 -15.77 -23.27
C ASP A 172 -13.94 -16.34 -22.71
N TYR A 173 -12.86 -15.54 -22.70
CA TYR A 173 -11.60 -15.91 -22.07
C TYR A 173 -11.75 -16.19 -20.56
N LEU A 174 -12.50 -15.35 -19.83
CA LEU A 174 -12.78 -15.60 -18.40
C LEU A 174 -13.53 -16.93 -18.19
N VAL A 175 -14.44 -17.28 -19.09
CA VAL A 175 -15.20 -18.54 -19.00
C VAL A 175 -14.34 -19.74 -19.40
N SER A 176 -13.75 -19.74 -20.60
CA SER A 176 -13.05 -20.90 -21.14
C SER A 176 -11.72 -21.16 -20.44
N GLU A 177 -10.86 -20.14 -20.34
CA GLU A 177 -9.49 -20.33 -19.85
C GLU A 177 -9.43 -20.34 -18.33
N ILE A 178 -10.15 -19.43 -17.67
CA ILE A 178 -10.03 -19.27 -16.22
C ILE A 178 -10.99 -20.20 -15.47
N LEU A 179 -12.29 -20.16 -15.78
CA LEU A 179 -13.29 -20.91 -15.00
C LEU A 179 -13.37 -22.38 -15.41
N VAL A 180 -13.35 -22.68 -16.71
CA VAL A 180 -13.43 -24.06 -17.21
C VAL A 180 -12.06 -24.74 -17.12
N SER A 181 -11.08 -24.30 -17.90
CA SER A 181 -9.75 -24.93 -17.94
C SER A 181 -8.99 -24.78 -16.62
N GLY A 182 -9.03 -23.60 -16.00
CA GLY A 182 -8.38 -23.35 -14.71
C GLY A 182 -9.10 -23.98 -13.52
N ALA A 183 -10.27 -23.47 -13.18
CA ALA A 183 -11.00 -23.87 -11.96
C ALA A 183 -11.78 -25.19 -12.10
N GLY A 184 -11.77 -25.84 -13.27
CA GLY A 184 -12.43 -27.13 -13.50
C GLY A 184 -13.95 -27.05 -13.39
N MET A 185 -14.55 -25.94 -13.84
CA MET A 185 -16.01 -25.80 -13.91
C MET A 185 -16.56 -26.33 -15.22
N ASP A 186 -17.80 -26.79 -15.20
CA ASP A 186 -18.55 -27.09 -16.43
C ASP A 186 -18.88 -25.78 -17.18
N PRO A 187 -18.85 -25.72 -18.52
CA PRO A 187 -19.05 -24.48 -19.29
C PRO A 187 -20.35 -23.74 -18.94
N ASP A 188 -21.44 -24.46 -18.73
CA ASP A 188 -22.72 -23.88 -18.36
C ASP A 188 -22.70 -23.34 -16.92
N GLU A 189 -22.01 -24.03 -16.00
CA GLU A 189 -21.79 -23.56 -14.62
C GLU A 189 -20.94 -22.29 -14.61
N ALA A 190 -19.83 -22.27 -15.35
CA ALA A 190 -18.92 -21.15 -15.46
C ALA A 190 -19.61 -19.90 -16.00
N GLY A 191 -20.37 -20.04 -17.10
CA GLY A 191 -21.12 -18.92 -17.70
C GLY A 191 -22.15 -18.32 -16.75
N ARG A 192 -22.89 -19.15 -16.01
CA ARG A 192 -23.86 -18.68 -14.99
C ARG A 192 -23.17 -18.06 -13.78
N PHE A 193 -22.03 -18.62 -13.37
CA PHE A 193 -21.26 -18.09 -12.25
C PHE A 193 -20.70 -16.70 -12.56
N LEU A 194 -20.12 -16.51 -13.74
CA LEU A 194 -19.65 -15.20 -14.18
C LEU A 194 -20.80 -14.18 -14.27
N ALA A 195 -21.91 -14.54 -14.90
CA ALA A 195 -23.10 -13.69 -14.98
C ALA A 195 -23.60 -13.26 -13.59
N TYR A 196 -23.69 -14.20 -12.65
CA TYR A 196 -24.09 -13.95 -11.27
C TYR A 196 -23.16 -12.96 -10.54
N LEU A 197 -21.85 -13.02 -10.80
CA LEU A 197 -20.89 -12.08 -10.19
C LEU A 197 -20.98 -10.69 -10.84
N LEU A 198 -21.16 -10.63 -12.16
CA LEU A 198 -21.29 -9.39 -12.93
C LEU A 198 -22.54 -8.60 -12.52
N GLU A 199 -23.69 -9.26 -12.41
CA GLU A 199 -24.96 -8.64 -11.94
C GLU A 199 -24.82 -7.97 -10.57
N ARG A 200 -23.87 -8.44 -9.74
CA ARG A 200 -23.63 -7.95 -8.38
C ARG A 200 -22.46 -6.97 -8.29
N GLY A 201 -21.82 -6.65 -9.41
CA GLY A 201 -20.63 -5.78 -9.46
C GLY A 201 -19.48 -6.33 -8.61
N GLN A 202 -19.27 -7.65 -8.62
CA GLN A 202 -18.24 -8.32 -7.81
C GLN A 202 -17.07 -8.82 -8.65
N VAL A 203 -16.97 -8.45 -9.92
CA VAL A 203 -15.89 -8.89 -10.80
C VAL A 203 -14.83 -7.81 -10.88
N VAL A 204 -13.59 -8.17 -10.56
CA VAL A 204 -12.41 -7.33 -10.77
C VAL A 204 -11.52 -8.06 -11.76
N VAL A 205 -11.36 -7.53 -12.97
CA VAL A 205 -10.46 -8.09 -13.98
C VAL A 205 -9.12 -7.37 -13.91
N MET A 206 -8.07 -8.13 -13.56
CA MET A 206 -6.70 -7.65 -13.47
C MET A 206 -5.94 -8.11 -14.72
N LEU A 207 -5.71 -7.17 -15.64
CA LEU A 207 -4.98 -7.37 -16.89
C LEU A 207 -3.49 -7.11 -16.64
N ASP A 208 -2.68 -8.17 -16.67
CA ASP A 208 -1.26 -8.12 -16.35
C ASP A 208 -0.37 -8.10 -17.59
N GLY A 209 0.51 -7.10 -17.70
CA GLY A 209 1.60 -7.03 -18.67
C GLY A 209 1.21 -6.48 -20.04
N LEU A 210 0.67 -5.25 -20.11
CA LEU A 210 0.33 -4.61 -21.38
C LEU A 210 1.56 -4.40 -22.27
N ASP A 211 2.71 -4.09 -21.67
CA ASP A 211 3.97 -3.94 -22.39
C ASP A 211 4.46 -5.24 -23.05
N GLU A 212 3.96 -6.41 -22.62
CA GLU A 212 4.30 -7.73 -23.17
C GLU A 212 3.52 -8.09 -24.44
N VAL A 213 2.60 -7.23 -24.90
CA VAL A 213 1.84 -7.46 -26.13
C VAL A 213 2.54 -6.80 -27.32
N THR A 214 2.68 -7.53 -28.42
CA THR A 214 3.24 -7.03 -29.68
C THR A 214 2.35 -5.97 -30.33
N ASP A 215 2.95 -5.00 -31.02
CA ASP A 215 2.25 -3.81 -31.53
C ASP A 215 1.11 -4.16 -32.49
N ASP A 216 1.26 -5.22 -33.28
CA ASP A 216 0.23 -5.74 -34.20
C ASP A 216 -1.02 -6.28 -33.46
N ARG A 217 -0.86 -6.73 -32.20
CA ARG A 217 -1.94 -7.30 -31.39
C ARG A 217 -2.50 -6.33 -30.34
N GLN A 218 -1.78 -5.26 -30.01
CA GLN A 218 -2.20 -4.29 -28.98
C GLN A 218 -3.58 -3.71 -29.28
N GLN A 219 -3.86 -3.36 -30.54
CA GLN A 219 -5.15 -2.79 -30.94
C GLN A 219 -6.31 -3.78 -30.76
N ALA A 220 -6.10 -5.06 -31.07
CA ALA A 220 -7.11 -6.09 -30.89
C ALA A 220 -7.43 -6.31 -29.40
N VAL A 221 -6.41 -6.29 -28.54
CA VAL A 221 -6.57 -6.36 -27.08
C VAL A 221 -7.34 -5.15 -26.56
N LEU A 222 -6.95 -3.94 -26.97
CA LEU A 222 -7.61 -2.70 -26.57
C LEU A 222 -9.11 -2.73 -26.92
N GLU A 223 -9.43 -3.11 -28.17
CA GLU A 223 -10.82 -3.21 -28.64
C GLU A 223 -11.62 -4.25 -27.86
N ALA A 224 -11.03 -5.42 -27.57
CA ALA A 224 -11.70 -6.46 -26.81
C ALA A 224 -11.97 -6.05 -25.35
N VAL A 225 -11.02 -5.34 -24.71
CA VAL A 225 -11.19 -4.78 -23.36
C VAL A 225 -12.24 -3.67 -23.37
N TYR A 226 -12.18 -2.76 -24.35
CA TYR A 226 -13.16 -1.68 -24.49
C TYR A 226 -14.58 -2.20 -24.69
N ARG A 227 -14.78 -3.20 -25.55
CA ARG A 227 -16.09 -3.85 -25.71
C ARG A 227 -16.58 -4.44 -24.39
N PHE A 228 -15.69 -5.08 -23.64
CA PHE A 228 -16.04 -5.64 -22.34
C PHE A 228 -16.46 -4.57 -21.33
N THR A 229 -15.83 -3.39 -21.30
CA THR A 229 -16.21 -2.31 -20.38
C THR A 229 -17.50 -1.59 -20.78
N LYS A 230 -17.95 -1.73 -22.04
CA LYS A 230 -19.16 -1.06 -22.55
C LYS A 230 -20.36 -2.00 -22.74
N ASP A 231 -20.16 -3.31 -22.75
CA ASP A 231 -21.24 -4.26 -23.01
C ASP A 231 -22.27 -4.28 -21.86
N SER A 232 -23.50 -3.88 -22.22
CA SER A 232 -24.67 -3.72 -21.36
C SER A 232 -25.69 -4.87 -21.54
N ASN A 233 -25.26 -5.99 -22.12
CA ASN A 233 -26.08 -7.17 -22.27
C ASN A 233 -26.74 -7.57 -20.93
N ARG A 234 -28.07 -7.71 -20.96
CA ARG A 234 -28.88 -8.01 -19.78
C ARG A 234 -28.52 -9.34 -19.12
N ASP A 235 -28.04 -10.32 -19.90
CA ASP A 235 -27.67 -11.64 -19.39
C ASP A 235 -26.26 -11.67 -18.81
N ARG A 236 -25.39 -10.74 -19.22
CA ARG A 236 -23.98 -10.61 -18.79
C ARG A 236 -23.55 -9.15 -18.83
N PRO A 237 -23.91 -8.33 -17.83
CA PRO A 237 -23.60 -6.90 -17.82
C PRO A 237 -22.12 -6.68 -17.47
N THR A 238 -21.21 -6.83 -18.43
CA THR A 238 -19.76 -6.74 -18.19
C THR A 238 -19.30 -5.33 -17.84
N TYR A 239 -20.07 -4.30 -18.21
CA TYR A 239 -19.81 -2.91 -17.78
C TYR A 239 -19.80 -2.70 -16.25
N LEU A 240 -20.32 -3.65 -15.46
CA LEU A 240 -20.28 -3.62 -14.00
C LEU A 240 -18.98 -4.17 -13.40
N ALA A 241 -18.09 -4.72 -14.22
CA ALA A 241 -16.78 -5.20 -13.79
C ALA A 241 -15.79 -4.04 -13.67
N ARG A 242 -14.93 -4.10 -12.66
CA ARG A 242 -13.80 -3.18 -12.49
C ARG A 242 -12.57 -3.70 -13.24
N ILE A 243 -11.86 -2.84 -13.94
CA ILE A 243 -10.64 -3.18 -14.68
C ILE A 243 -9.41 -2.58 -14.00
N ILE A 244 -8.39 -3.39 -13.82
CA ILE A 244 -7.06 -2.97 -13.38
C ILE A 244 -6.07 -3.43 -14.45
N VAL A 245 -5.28 -2.52 -15.02
CA VAL A 245 -4.28 -2.85 -16.06
C VAL A 245 -2.88 -2.57 -15.54
N THR A 246 -1.90 -3.43 -15.79
CA THR A 246 -0.48 -3.13 -15.50
C THR A 246 0.31 -2.88 -16.77
N CYS A 247 1.21 -1.89 -16.75
CA CYS A 247 2.12 -1.59 -17.84
C CYS A 247 3.46 -1.03 -17.33
N ARG A 248 4.53 -1.10 -18.13
CA ARG A 248 5.77 -0.36 -17.84
C ARG A 248 5.54 1.14 -18.07
N LYS A 249 6.05 2.00 -17.16
CA LYS A 249 5.86 3.47 -17.22
C LYS A 249 6.22 4.06 -18.58
N GLN A 250 7.38 3.67 -19.13
CA GLN A 250 7.85 4.20 -20.41
C GLN A 250 6.99 3.76 -21.60
N ASN A 251 6.60 2.48 -21.67
CA ASN A 251 5.70 1.98 -22.71
C ASN A 251 4.29 2.59 -22.57
N PHE A 252 3.80 2.76 -21.34
CA PHE A 252 2.46 3.31 -21.13
C PHE A 252 2.35 4.77 -21.59
N ARG A 253 3.44 5.55 -21.55
CA ARG A 253 3.43 6.93 -22.06
C ARG A 253 3.02 7.02 -23.54
N GLU A 254 3.48 6.10 -24.38
CA GLU A 254 3.12 6.02 -25.79
C GLU A 254 1.68 5.53 -26.00
N LEU A 255 1.23 4.63 -25.12
CA LEU A 255 -0.12 4.04 -25.17
C LEU A 255 -1.18 4.88 -24.46
N ARG A 256 -0.77 5.94 -23.74
CA ARG A 256 -1.58 6.66 -22.76
C ARG A 256 -2.88 7.19 -23.36
N GLU A 257 -2.77 7.86 -24.50
CA GLU A 257 -3.90 8.50 -25.17
C GLU A 257 -4.94 7.46 -25.62
N GLN A 258 -4.47 6.30 -26.07
CA GLN A 258 -5.32 5.23 -26.56
C GLN A 258 -6.00 4.44 -25.42
N TRP A 259 -5.36 4.33 -24.26
CA TRP A 259 -5.82 3.47 -23.16
C TRP A 259 -6.54 4.19 -22.04
N ILE A 260 -6.15 5.41 -21.65
CA ILE A 260 -6.80 6.12 -20.53
C ILE A 260 -8.24 6.46 -20.87
N GLY A 261 -8.46 7.23 -21.94
CA GLY A 261 -9.78 7.73 -22.32
C GLY A 261 -10.88 6.66 -22.36
N PRO A 262 -10.67 5.49 -23.01
CA PRO A 262 -11.71 4.48 -23.13
C PRO A 262 -11.87 3.56 -21.91
N ILE A 263 -10.86 3.38 -21.06
CA ILE A 263 -10.81 2.25 -20.10
C ILE A 263 -10.59 2.68 -18.65
N ALA A 264 -9.79 3.71 -18.37
CA ALA A 264 -9.30 3.99 -17.02
C ALA A 264 -9.75 5.35 -16.48
N ASP A 265 -10.24 5.36 -15.25
CA ASP A 265 -10.62 6.57 -14.52
C ASP A 265 -9.38 7.25 -13.90
N ARG A 266 -8.34 6.46 -13.58
CA ARG A 266 -7.09 6.96 -12.99
C ARG A 266 -5.85 6.15 -13.35
N VAL A 267 -4.68 6.77 -13.18
CA VAL A 267 -3.37 6.12 -13.35
C VAL A 267 -2.61 6.21 -12.03
N CYS A 268 -2.10 5.09 -11.56
CA CYS A 268 -1.29 5.00 -10.35
C CYS A 268 0.12 4.52 -10.68
N THR A 269 1.12 5.22 -10.19
CA THR A 269 2.52 4.83 -10.38
C THR A 269 3.01 4.08 -9.15
N LEU A 270 3.56 2.88 -9.36
CA LEU A 270 4.21 2.10 -8.31
C LEU A 270 5.49 2.78 -7.86
N ALA A 271 5.57 3.00 -6.56
CA ALA A 271 6.68 3.69 -5.95
C ALA A 271 7.88 2.78 -5.68
N PRO A 272 9.13 3.25 -5.81
CA PRO A 272 10.31 2.56 -5.31
C PRO A 272 10.20 2.26 -3.82
N LEU A 273 10.79 1.14 -3.41
CA LEU A 273 10.81 0.72 -2.01
C LEU A 273 11.50 1.77 -1.14
N ARG A 274 10.88 2.10 -0.02
CA ARG A 274 11.49 2.90 1.05
C ARG A 274 12.56 2.08 1.77
N ASN A 275 13.48 2.76 2.44
CA ASN A 275 14.49 2.10 3.27
C ASN A 275 13.84 1.22 4.35
N SER A 276 12.70 1.66 4.92
CA SER A 276 11.86 0.84 5.80
C SER A 276 11.38 -0.45 5.16
N GLU A 277 10.85 -0.36 3.94
CA GLU A 277 10.30 -1.49 3.19
C GLU A 277 11.40 -2.48 2.79
N VAL A 278 12.56 -1.96 2.34
CA VAL A 278 13.76 -2.76 2.11
C VAL A 278 14.18 -3.47 3.38
N PHE A 279 14.26 -2.78 4.51
CA PHE A 279 14.65 -3.40 5.77
C PHE A 279 13.60 -4.41 6.29
N SER A 280 12.31 -4.14 6.10
CA SER A 280 11.24 -5.10 6.38
C SER A 280 11.37 -6.36 5.53
N TYR A 281 11.69 -6.22 4.24
CA TYR A 281 11.96 -7.33 3.34
C TYR A 281 13.15 -8.16 3.82
N LEU A 282 14.27 -7.50 4.15
CA LEU A 282 15.47 -8.18 4.65
C LEU A 282 15.21 -8.90 5.98
N ASN A 283 14.43 -8.31 6.89
CA ASN A 283 14.07 -8.93 8.15
C ASN A 283 13.15 -10.14 7.99
N ALA A 284 12.20 -10.10 7.05
CA ALA A 284 11.38 -11.26 6.71
C ALA A 284 12.25 -12.43 6.22
N LEU A 285 13.42 -12.14 5.63
CA LEU A 285 14.40 -13.11 5.16
C LEU A 285 15.59 -13.30 6.11
N ARG A 286 15.53 -12.81 7.36
CA ARG A 286 16.67 -12.84 8.30
C ARG A 286 17.23 -14.26 8.49
N SER A 287 16.37 -15.27 8.50
CA SER A 287 16.77 -16.69 8.61
C SER A 287 17.55 -17.22 7.41
N LYS A 288 17.50 -16.53 6.25
CA LYS A 288 18.24 -16.91 5.04
C LYS A 288 19.68 -16.40 5.05
N PHE A 289 20.02 -15.44 5.89
CA PHE A 289 21.39 -14.95 6.03
C PHE A 289 22.23 -15.87 6.92
N LYS A 290 23.53 -15.96 6.64
CA LYS A 290 24.48 -16.77 7.43
C LYS A 290 24.73 -16.22 8.83
N THR A 291 24.58 -14.91 9.02
CA THR A 291 24.84 -14.20 10.27
C THR A 291 23.57 -13.50 10.76
N ALA A 292 23.45 -13.31 12.08
CA ALA A 292 22.32 -12.62 12.70
C ALA A 292 22.21 -11.15 12.27
N ASP A 293 23.36 -10.51 12.00
CA ASP A 293 23.50 -9.14 11.47
C ASP A 293 23.57 -9.11 9.93
N GLY A 294 23.16 -10.19 9.26
CA GLY A 294 23.20 -10.32 7.81
C GLY A 294 22.42 -9.23 7.06
N PRO A 295 21.17 -8.89 7.46
CA PRO A 295 20.43 -7.77 6.88
C PRO A 295 21.18 -6.44 6.90
N GLU A 296 21.78 -6.11 8.05
CA GLU A 296 22.51 -4.87 8.28
C GLU A 296 23.82 -4.84 7.46
N SER A 297 24.54 -5.97 7.43
CA SER A 297 25.78 -6.13 6.66
C SER A 297 25.54 -6.04 5.14
N PHE A 298 24.46 -6.65 4.65
CA PHE A 298 24.04 -6.54 3.26
C PHE A 298 23.76 -5.08 2.88
N LEU A 299 23.00 -4.36 3.71
CA LEU A 299 22.68 -2.96 3.44
C LEU A 299 23.93 -2.08 3.41
N GLN A 300 24.91 -2.34 4.27
CA GLN A 300 26.21 -1.66 4.23
C GLN A 300 26.97 -1.96 2.93
N ALA A 301 27.01 -3.23 2.48
CA ALA A 301 27.63 -3.60 1.22
C ALA A 301 26.95 -2.92 0.01
N VAL A 302 25.61 -2.82 0.01
CA VAL A 302 24.85 -2.11 -1.03
C VAL A 302 25.23 -0.62 -1.05
N ARG A 303 25.29 0.02 0.12
CA ARG A 303 25.70 1.43 0.23
C ARG A 303 27.13 1.64 -0.28
N ALA A 304 28.05 0.76 0.08
CA ALA A 304 29.45 0.83 -0.36
C ALA A 304 29.61 0.69 -1.88
N SER A 305 28.77 -0.12 -2.53
CA SER A 305 28.77 -0.26 -4.00
C SER A 305 28.21 0.96 -4.75
N GLY A 306 27.55 1.91 -4.06
CA GLY A 306 26.88 3.05 -4.69
C GLY A 306 25.57 2.70 -5.40
N THR A 307 25.05 1.48 -5.26
CA THR A 307 23.89 0.98 -6.01
C THR A 307 22.59 0.93 -5.21
N LEU A 308 22.50 1.63 -4.07
CA LEU A 308 21.33 1.60 -3.18
C LEU A 308 20.02 1.93 -3.92
N ASP A 309 20.03 2.91 -4.80
CA ASP A 309 18.83 3.29 -5.56
C ASP A 309 18.38 2.19 -6.53
N LEU A 310 19.31 1.41 -7.10
CA LEU A 310 18.95 0.23 -7.90
C LEU A 310 18.25 -0.83 -7.04
N HIS A 311 18.70 -1.00 -5.79
CA HIS A 311 18.14 -1.96 -4.82
C HIS A 311 16.79 -1.53 -4.23
N ARG A 312 16.28 -0.33 -4.57
CA ARG A 312 14.89 0.05 -4.31
C ARG A 312 13.90 -0.59 -5.28
N THR A 313 14.40 -1.23 -6.34
CA THR A 313 13.62 -2.08 -7.24
C THR A 313 13.50 -3.49 -6.64
N PRO A 314 12.29 -4.01 -6.35
CA PRO A 314 12.10 -5.31 -5.69
C PRO A 314 12.83 -6.48 -6.36
N LEU A 315 12.83 -6.54 -7.70
CA LEU A 315 13.54 -7.60 -8.42
C LEU A 315 15.05 -7.56 -8.18
N VAL A 316 15.67 -6.37 -8.27
CA VAL A 316 17.11 -6.17 -8.02
C VAL A 316 17.45 -6.55 -6.59
N LEU A 317 16.65 -6.11 -5.62
CA LEU A 317 16.81 -6.46 -4.22
C LEU A 317 16.77 -7.97 -4.00
N ALA A 318 15.77 -8.66 -4.57
CA ALA A 318 15.64 -10.11 -4.44
C ALA A 318 16.82 -10.87 -5.04
N MET A 319 17.32 -10.46 -6.22
CA MET A 319 18.50 -11.05 -6.86
C MET A 319 19.75 -10.86 -5.99
N SER A 320 20.03 -9.64 -5.55
CA SER A 320 21.23 -9.33 -4.76
C SER A 320 21.21 -10.02 -3.40
N VAL A 321 20.06 -10.07 -2.72
CA VAL A 321 19.91 -10.81 -1.47
C VAL A 321 20.15 -12.31 -1.70
N GLY A 322 19.62 -12.88 -2.79
CA GLY A 322 19.84 -14.29 -3.10
C GLY A 322 21.31 -14.65 -3.34
N LEU A 323 22.07 -13.76 -3.99
CA LEU A 323 23.51 -13.94 -4.19
C LEU A 323 24.30 -13.74 -2.89
N TYR A 324 24.01 -12.68 -2.15
CA TYR A 324 24.72 -12.31 -0.93
C TYR A 324 24.49 -13.31 0.22
N ALA A 325 23.26 -13.77 0.41
CA ALA A 325 22.92 -14.70 1.49
C ALA A 325 23.64 -16.05 1.36
N ARG A 326 24.08 -16.42 0.16
CA ARG A 326 24.63 -17.75 -0.13
C ARG A 326 26.14 -17.81 -0.23
N LYS A 327 26.78 -16.82 -0.83
CA LYS A 327 28.22 -16.85 -1.01
C LYS A 327 28.93 -16.49 0.29
N ASP A 328 30.09 -17.11 0.54
CA ASP A 328 30.92 -16.73 1.70
C ASP A 328 31.53 -15.34 1.51
N TYR A 329 31.82 -14.99 0.26
CA TYR A 329 32.28 -13.69 -0.16
C TYR A 329 31.54 -13.28 -1.44
N TYR A 330 30.68 -12.28 -1.34
CA TYR A 330 30.03 -11.66 -2.49
C TYR A 330 30.15 -10.16 -2.38
N GLU A 331 30.88 -9.59 -3.33
CA GLU A 331 30.90 -8.15 -3.54
C GLU A 331 29.69 -7.78 -4.40
N ILE A 332 28.95 -6.75 -3.97
CA ILE A 332 27.77 -6.31 -4.72
C ILE A 332 28.25 -5.58 -5.98
N PRO A 333 27.84 -6.06 -7.17
CA PRO A 333 28.25 -5.47 -8.44
C PRO A 333 27.94 -3.98 -8.51
N SER A 334 28.83 -3.25 -9.19
CA SER A 334 28.73 -1.80 -9.34
C SER A 334 27.72 -1.36 -10.42
N SER A 335 27.22 -2.31 -11.23
CA SER A 335 26.24 -2.04 -12.28
C SER A 335 25.12 -3.08 -12.32
N ILE A 336 23.95 -2.68 -12.81
CA ILE A 336 22.81 -3.60 -12.99
C ILE A 336 23.12 -4.70 -14.02
N ALA A 337 23.88 -4.39 -15.09
CA ALA A 337 24.23 -5.39 -16.11
C ALA A 337 25.11 -6.50 -15.53
N GLU A 338 26.13 -6.14 -14.74
CA GLU A 338 27.01 -7.09 -14.06
C GLU A 338 26.25 -7.95 -13.03
N LEU A 339 25.28 -7.35 -12.33
CA LEU A 339 24.40 -8.07 -11.41
C LEU A 339 23.56 -9.14 -12.14
N TYR A 340 22.94 -8.79 -13.27
CA TYR A 340 22.17 -9.76 -14.07
C TYR A 340 23.08 -10.86 -14.61
N GLN A 341 24.23 -10.52 -15.16
CA GLN A 341 25.19 -11.49 -15.67
C GLN A 341 25.63 -12.47 -14.59
N THR A 342 25.99 -11.95 -13.42
CA THR A 342 26.39 -12.77 -12.27
C THR A 342 25.25 -13.66 -11.82
N MET A 343 24.05 -13.11 -11.62
CA MET A 343 22.86 -13.86 -11.24
C MET A 343 22.53 -14.99 -12.22
N ILE A 344 22.59 -14.74 -13.54
CA ILE A 344 22.29 -15.74 -14.56
C ILE A 344 23.32 -16.87 -14.55
N LYS A 345 24.62 -16.54 -14.49
CA LYS A 345 25.69 -17.55 -14.41
C LYS A 345 25.54 -18.41 -13.16
N GLU A 346 25.25 -17.78 -12.02
CA GLU A 346 24.96 -18.48 -10.78
C GLU A 346 23.73 -19.37 -10.92
N MET A 347 22.66 -18.91 -11.60
CA MET A 347 21.49 -19.74 -11.88
C MET A 347 21.79 -20.95 -12.74
N LEU A 348 22.68 -20.83 -13.72
CA LEU A 348 23.13 -21.92 -14.57
C LEU A 348 24.07 -22.93 -13.87
N ASP A 349 24.69 -22.49 -12.77
CA ASP A 349 25.57 -23.29 -11.93
C ASP A 349 24.82 -24.08 -10.82
N ARG A 350 23.48 -23.94 -10.75
CA ARG A 350 22.66 -24.52 -9.67
C ARG A 350 22.33 -25.99 -9.84
N HIS A 351 22.11 -26.61 -8.68
CA HIS A 351 21.63 -27.96 -8.53
C HIS A 351 20.22 -27.93 -7.90
N ARG A 352 19.15 -27.93 -8.71
CA ARG A 352 17.79 -28.00 -8.15
C ARG A 352 17.57 -29.39 -7.53
N PHE A 353 17.47 -29.45 -6.20
CA PHE A 353 17.26 -30.69 -5.43
C PHE A 353 15.85 -31.25 -5.58
N LYS A 354 15.75 -32.54 -5.92
CA LYS A 354 14.92 -33.54 -5.20
C LYS A 354 15.56 -34.91 -5.41
N ARG A 355 16.21 -35.41 -4.35
CA ARG A 355 16.81 -36.76 -4.24
C ARG A 355 17.83 -37.07 -5.34
N ASP A 356 19.07 -36.64 -5.15
CA ASP A 356 20.18 -37.45 -5.64
C ASP A 356 21.18 -37.64 -4.48
N PRO A 357 21.18 -38.81 -3.82
CA PRO A 357 22.20 -39.17 -2.82
C PRO A 357 23.60 -39.30 -3.42
N VAL A 358 23.71 -39.19 -4.75
CA VAL A 358 24.95 -39.32 -5.52
C VAL A 358 25.19 -37.97 -6.18
N GLY A 359 26.28 -37.31 -5.81
CA GLY A 359 26.68 -36.03 -6.39
C GLY A 359 26.98 -36.16 -7.88
N ASN A 360 25.98 -35.96 -8.72
CA ASN A 360 26.19 -35.73 -10.14
C ASN A 360 26.54 -34.25 -10.34
N ALA A 361 27.84 -34.00 -10.57
CA ALA A 361 28.35 -32.73 -11.06
C ALA A 361 27.53 -32.25 -12.28
N LEU A 362 27.47 -30.93 -12.50
CA LEU A 362 26.88 -30.37 -13.71
C LEU A 362 27.43 -31.09 -14.94
N ARG A 363 26.53 -31.58 -15.80
CA ARG A 363 26.95 -32.34 -16.97
C ARG A 363 27.62 -31.44 -18.01
N PHE A 364 27.23 -30.18 -18.04
CA PHE A 364 27.70 -29.20 -19.02
C PHE A 364 28.26 -27.95 -18.35
N PRO A 365 29.31 -27.34 -18.92
CA PRO A 365 29.92 -26.14 -18.36
C PRO A 365 28.95 -24.96 -18.44
N VAL A 366 29.02 -24.08 -17.43
CA VAL A 366 28.20 -22.85 -17.35
C VAL A 366 28.41 -21.96 -18.58
N GLY A 367 29.63 -21.93 -19.14
CA GLY A 367 29.97 -21.19 -20.35
C GLY A 367 29.10 -21.58 -21.55
N ASP A 368 29.00 -22.88 -21.85
CA ASP A 368 28.20 -23.39 -22.97
C ASP A 368 26.71 -23.10 -22.78
N LYS A 369 26.19 -23.29 -21.57
CA LYS A 369 24.79 -22.96 -21.23
C LYS A 369 24.51 -21.47 -21.41
N TYR A 370 25.40 -20.62 -20.93
CA TYR A 370 25.26 -19.17 -21.00
C TYR A 370 25.31 -18.68 -22.44
N ARG A 371 26.23 -19.22 -23.25
CA ARG A 371 26.33 -18.91 -24.68
C ARG A 371 25.08 -19.35 -25.44
N LEU A 372 24.60 -20.58 -25.22
CA LEU A 372 23.36 -21.06 -25.82
C LEU A 372 22.19 -20.11 -25.52
N LEU A 373 21.99 -19.75 -24.26
CA LEU A 373 20.89 -18.87 -23.86
C LEU A 373 21.01 -17.46 -24.46
N ARG A 374 22.23 -16.91 -24.55
CA ARG A 374 22.47 -15.59 -25.16
C ARG A 374 22.15 -15.57 -26.64
N GLU A 375 22.75 -16.48 -27.41
CA GLU A 375 22.54 -16.55 -28.85
C GLU A 375 21.07 -16.87 -29.18
N PHE A 376 20.45 -17.79 -28.43
CA PHE A 376 19.04 -18.10 -28.60
C PHE A 376 18.12 -16.94 -28.23
N ALA A 377 18.42 -16.19 -27.15
CA ALA A 377 17.61 -15.04 -26.75
C ALA A 377 17.57 -13.97 -27.85
N LEU A 378 18.70 -13.68 -28.50
CA LEU A 378 18.76 -12.77 -29.64
C LEU A 378 18.01 -13.33 -30.86
N ALA A 379 18.19 -14.62 -31.18
CA ALA A 379 17.48 -15.27 -32.28
C ALA A 379 15.96 -15.18 -32.08
N SER A 380 15.47 -15.53 -30.89
CA SER A 380 14.06 -15.42 -30.53
C SER A 380 13.54 -13.98 -30.62
N ALA A 381 14.31 -12.99 -30.13
CA ALA A 381 13.91 -11.59 -30.15
C ALA A 381 13.76 -11.01 -31.58
N ARG A 382 14.41 -11.62 -32.59
CA ARG A 382 14.32 -11.23 -34.00
C ARG A 382 13.12 -11.85 -34.73
N GLU A 383 12.56 -12.94 -34.20
CA GLU A 383 11.37 -13.57 -34.75
C GLU A 383 10.12 -12.69 -34.51
N PRO A 384 9.01 -12.87 -35.26
CA PRO A 384 7.77 -12.15 -35.01
C PRO A 384 7.22 -12.32 -33.59
N ALA A 385 7.54 -13.44 -32.92
CA ALA A 385 7.20 -13.67 -31.53
C ALA A 385 8.02 -12.81 -30.54
N GLY A 386 9.19 -12.30 -30.94
CA GLY A 386 10.02 -11.39 -30.15
C GLY A 386 10.41 -11.94 -28.77
N PHE A 387 9.98 -11.23 -27.73
CA PHE A 387 10.26 -11.55 -26.31
C PHE A 387 9.20 -12.47 -25.67
N ASP A 388 8.38 -13.16 -26.47
CA ASP A 388 7.30 -14.04 -26.02
C ASP A 388 7.75 -15.52 -25.88
N GLU A 389 6.81 -16.43 -25.59
CA GLU A 389 7.07 -17.87 -25.44
C GLU A 389 7.58 -18.52 -26.74
N PHE A 390 8.49 -19.49 -26.60
CA PHE A 390 9.06 -20.27 -27.69
C PHE A 390 8.85 -21.77 -27.48
N GLU A 391 8.94 -22.56 -28.54
CA GLU A 391 8.85 -24.02 -28.44
C GLU A 391 10.17 -24.63 -27.93
N LYS A 392 10.09 -25.63 -27.04
CA LYS A 392 11.28 -26.37 -26.58
C LYS A 392 12.06 -26.98 -27.74
N THR A 393 11.35 -27.46 -28.76
CA THR A 393 11.90 -28.00 -30.01
C THR A 393 12.72 -26.98 -30.78
N ALA A 394 12.35 -25.69 -30.74
CA ALA A 394 13.13 -24.62 -31.36
C ALA A 394 14.44 -24.39 -30.61
N LEU A 395 14.41 -24.37 -29.27
CA LEU A 395 15.62 -24.27 -28.44
C LEU A 395 16.55 -25.48 -28.62
N VAL A 396 15.98 -26.70 -28.68
CA VAL A 396 16.75 -27.93 -28.97
C VAL A 396 17.39 -27.87 -30.35
N ARG A 397 16.63 -27.47 -31.39
CA ARG A 397 17.16 -27.33 -32.74
C ARG A 397 18.28 -26.30 -32.79
N PHE A 398 18.12 -25.19 -32.08
CA PHE A 398 19.15 -24.16 -31.99
C PHE A 398 20.39 -24.69 -31.27
N ALA A 399 20.22 -25.46 -30.18
CA ALA A 399 21.32 -26.12 -29.50
C ALA A 399 22.03 -27.15 -30.40
N GLU A 400 21.29 -27.93 -31.20
CA GLU A 400 21.85 -28.87 -32.18
C GLU A 400 22.67 -28.14 -33.26
N GLN A 401 22.23 -26.95 -33.70
CA GLN A 401 22.95 -26.10 -34.66
C GLN A 401 24.21 -25.48 -34.05
N LEU A 402 24.16 -25.08 -32.78
CA LEU A 402 25.27 -24.42 -32.09
C LEU A 402 26.32 -25.42 -31.55
N ALA A 403 25.92 -26.68 -31.34
CA ALA A 403 26.75 -27.75 -30.77
C ALA A 403 28.16 -27.89 -31.36
N PRO A 404 28.38 -27.78 -32.70
CA PRO A 404 29.73 -27.89 -33.28
C PRO A 404 30.70 -26.78 -32.84
N HIS A 405 30.19 -25.71 -32.25
CA HIS A 405 30.94 -24.52 -31.85
C HIS A 405 31.04 -24.35 -30.33
N LEU A 406 30.57 -25.35 -29.56
CA LEU A 406 30.59 -25.35 -28.11
C LEU A 406 31.66 -26.31 -27.58
N ASP A 407 32.21 -26.02 -26.40
CA ASP A 407 33.42 -26.68 -25.92
C ASP A 407 33.18 -28.16 -25.54
N SER A 408 31.96 -28.52 -25.11
CA SER A 408 31.70 -29.87 -24.58
C SER A 408 30.27 -30.39 -24.81
N LEU A 409 29.85 -30.58 -26.08
CA LEU A 409 28.51 -31.12 -26.38
C LEU A 409 28.53 -32.32 -27.32
N ALA A 410 28.46 -33.52 -26.73
CA ALA A 410 28.02 -34.73 -27.43
C ALA A 410 26.48 -34.84 -27.49
N GLU A 411 25.74 -34.14 -26.60
CA GLU A 411 24.28 -34.31 -26.43
C GLU A 411 23.55 -32.96 -26.21
N PRO A 412 23.19 -32.23 -27.27
CA PRO A 412 22.53 -30.90 -27.20
C PRO A 412 21.17 -30.90 -26.49
N ARG A 413 20.43 -32.01 -26.60
CA ARG A 413 19.14 -32.18 -25.92
C ARG A 413 19.28 -32.21 -24.41
N ALA A 414 20.27 -32.97 -23.92
CA ALA A 414 20.52 -33.08 -22.49
C ALA A 414 20.99 -31.75 -21.89
N LEU A 415 21.67 -30.90 -22.66
CA LEU A 415 22.00 -29.53 -22.23
C LEU A 415 20.76 -28.68 -22.03
N VAL A 416 19.84 -28.71 -23.00
CA VAL A 416 18.57 -27.99 -22.90
C VAL A 416 17.75 -28.51 -21.72
N ASP A 417 17.69 -29.83 -21.53
CA ASP A 417 17.02 -30.44 -20.38
C ASP A 417 17.67 -29.99 -19.06
N GLU A 418 19.00 -29.97 -18.96
CA GLU A 418 19.69 -29.49 -17.76
C GLU A 418 19.39 -28.01 -17.47
N ILE A 419 19.35 -27.15 -18.50
CA ILE A 419 18.99 -25.73 -18.33
C ILE A 419 17.54 -25.61 -17.85
N VAL A 420 16.60 -26.28 -18.51
CA VAL A 420 15.17 -26.21 -18.20
C VAL A 420 14.90 -26.74 -16.79
N ASP A 421 15.49 -27.86 -16.41
CA ASP A 421 15.18 -28.55 -15.17
C ASP A 421 15.89 -27.93 -13.95
N ARG A 422 17.09 -27.34 -14.14
CA ARG A 422 17.96 -26.92 -13.02
C ARG A 422 18.08 -25.42 -12.83
N SER A 423 18.02 -24.61 -13.90
CA SER A 423 18.37 -23.19 -13.79
C SER A 423 17.28 -22.31 -13.19
N GLY A 424 16.00 -22.63 -13.44
CA GLY A 424 14.89 -21.72 -13.14
C GLY A 424 14.85 -20.45 -14.01
N LEU A 425 15.71 -20.35 -15.03
CA LEU A 425 15.74 -19.22 -15.98
C LEU A 425 14.64 -19.34 -17.04
N LEU A 426 14.13 -20.55 -17.27
CA LEU A 426 13.03 -20.84 -18.19
C LEU A 426 11.84 -21.40 -17.41
N SER A 427 10.65 -20.91 -17.70
CA SER A 427 9.39 -21.37 -17.12
C SER A 427 8.58 -22.15 -18.15
N ASP A 428 8.09 -23.31 -17.77
CA ASP A 428 7.17 -24.12 -18.57
C ASP A 428 5.77 -23.51 -18.56
N VAL A 429 5.24 -23.18 -19.73
CA VAL A 429 3.91 -22.56 -19.88
C VAL A 429 2.86 -23.56 -20.34
N VAL A 430 3.26 -24.55 -21.13
CA VAL A 430 2.39 -25.60 -21.66
C VAL A 430 3.14 -26.92 -21.57
N GLU A 431 2.79 -27.74 -20.56
CA GLU A 431 3.38 -29.04 -20.18
C GLU A 431 4.47 -29.56 -21.15
N GLY A 432 5.71 -29.09 -20.95
CA GLY A 432 6.91 -29.56 -21.62
C GLY A 432 7.06 -29.14 -23.09
N ARG A 433 6.17 -28.32 -23.63
CA ARG A 433 6.14 -27.89 -25.05
C ARG A 433 6.60 -26.46 -25.26
N ARG A 434 6.02 -25.50 -24.52
CA ARG A 434 6.31 -24.07 -24.68
C ARG A 434 6.92 -23.50 -23.41
N PHE A 435 7.97 -22.72 -23.61
CA PHE A 435 8.78 -22.12 -22.56
C PHE A 435 8.86 -20.62 -22.74
N ILE A 436 9.09 -19.92 -21.63
CA ILE A 436 9.38 -18.49 -21.61
C ILE A 436 10.53 -18.22 -20.65
N PHE A 437 11.27 -17.15 -20.85
CA PHE A 437 12.22 -16.68 -19.84
C PHE A 437 11.45 -16.32 -18.55
N GLY A 438 11.98 -16.74 -17.40
CA GLY A 438 11.33 -16.56 -16.10
C GLY A 438 11.04 -15.09 -15.75
N HIS A 439 11.79 -14.16 -16.36
CA HIS A 439 11.48 -12.74 -16.37
C HIS A 439 11.94 -12.10 -17.67
N ARG A 440 11.14 -11.20 -18.25
CA ARG A 440 11.47 -10.52 -19.52
C ARG A 440 12.83 -9.81 -19.48
N SER A 441 13.18 -9.18 -18.36
CA SER A 441 14.48 -8.50 -18.22
C SER A 441 15.70 -9.42 -18.23
N ILE A 442 15.55 -10.72 -17.97
CA ILE A 442 16.62 -11.71 -18.17
C ILE A 442 16.89 -11.87 -19.67
N GLN A 443 15.83 -12.04 -20.48
CA GLN A 443 15.96 -12.13 -21.94
C GLN A 443 16.52 -10.83 -22.52
N GLU A 444 16.01 -9.68 -22.10
CA GLU A 444 16.48 -8.36 -22.56
C GLU A 444 17.99 -8.16 -22.27
N HIS A 445 18.46 -8.61 -21.10
CA HIS A 445 19.87 -8.59 -20.76
C HIS A 445 20.71 -9.55 -21.63
N LEU A 446 20.25 -10.80 -21.83
CA LEU A 446 20.95 -11.79 -22.66
C LEU A 446 21.09 -11.32 -24.12
N VAL A 447 20.04 -10.70 -24.68
CA VAL A 447 20.05 -10.10 -26.01
C VAL A 447 21.09 -8.97 -26.09
N ALA A 448 21.12 -8.10 -25.08
CA ALA A 448 22.08 -7.01 -25.00
C ALA A 448 23.52 -7.52 -24.87
N GLU A 449 23.77 -8.60 -24.11
CA GLU A 449 25.08 -9.24 -24.00
C GLU A 449 25.54 -9.82 -25.34
N GLU A 450 24.64 -10.50 -26.07
CA GLU A 450 24.97 -11.08 -27.37
C GLU A 450 25.31 -10.00 -28.40
N LEU A 451 24.51 -8.94 -28.48
CA LEU A 451 24.76 -7.84 -29.40
C LEU A 451 26.09 -7.12 -29.14
N ARG A 452 26.62 -7.13 -27.91
CA ARG A 452 27.95 -6.54 -27.64
C ARG A 452 29.10 -7.35 -28.25
N LEU A 453 28.88 -8.63 -28.55
CA LEU A 453 29.89 -9.46 -29.20
C LEU A 453 29.78 -9.44 -30.73
N LEU A 454 28.63 -9.06 -31.27
CA LEU A 454 28.40 -9.00 -32.70
C LEU A 454 28.93 -7.68 -33.30
N PRO A 455 29.67 -7.71 -34.42
CA PRO A 455 30.18 -6.50 -35.06
C PRO A 455 29.11 -5.48 -35.47
N ASP A 456 27.92 -5.96 -35.86
CA ASP A 456 26.76 -5.18 -36.29
C ASP A 456 25.77 -4.87 -35.15
N GLY A 457 26.07 -5.27 -33.91
CA GLY A 457 25.12 -5.16 -32.81
C GLY A 457 24.68 -3.73 -32.50
N ALA A 458 25.59 -2.76 -32.64
CA ALA A 458 25.28 -1.34 -32.54
C ALA A 458 24.28 -0.89 -33.63
N ASP A 459 24.46 -1.35 -34.87
CA ASP A 459 23.63 -0.97 -36.01
C ASP A 459 22.21 -1.52 -35.85
N VAL A 460 22.08 -2.77 -35.38
CA VAL A 460 20.81 -3.40 -35.05
C VAL A 460 20.04 -2.57 -34.02
N LEU A 461 20.71 -2.12 -32.96
CA LEU A 461 20.07 -1.34 -31.89
C LEU A 461 19.68 0.07 -32.32
N VAL A 462 20.49 0.75 -33.16
CA VAL A 462 20.10 2.04 -33.73
C VAL A 462 18.86 1.89 -34.63
N GLY A 463 18.78 0.83 -35.43
CA GLY A 463 17.60 0.53 -36.25
C GLY A 463 16.34 0.19 -35.45
N ARG A 464 16.48 -0.14 -34.16
CA ARG A 464 15.40 -0.46 -33.22
C ARG A 464 15.18 0.64 -32.17
N ALA A 465 15.77 1.82 -32.34
CA ALA A 465 15.71 2.87 -31.31
C ALA A 465 14.28 3.32 -30.96
N THR A 466 13.38 3.33 -31.95
CA THR A 466 11.96 3.70 -31.79
C THR A 466 11.06 2.51 -31.45
N ASP A 467 11.61 1.30 -31.33
CA ASP A 467 10.86 0.09 -31.01
C ASP A 467 10.77 -0.05 -29.48
N ALA A 468 9.58 0.17 -28.94
CA ALA A 468 9.32 0.18 -27.50
C ALA A 468 9.69 -1.15 -26.82
N GLN A 469 9.71 -2.26 -27.56
CA GLN A 469 10.10 -3.56 -27.00
C GLN A 469 11.62 -3.69 -26.79
N TRP A 470 12.41 -2.96 -27.57
CA TRP A 470 13.88 -3.02 -27.57
C TRP A 470 14.54 -1.97 -26.65
N ARG A 471 13.76 -1.01 -26.16
CA ARG A 471 14.26 0.06 -25.29
C ARG A 471 15.09 -0.45 -24.11
N GLN A 472 14.61 -1.48 -23.41
CA GLN A 472 15.34 -2.04 -22.26
C GLN A 472 16.63 -2.78 -22.68
N VAL A 473 16.66 -3.38 -23.87
CA VAL A 473 17.87 -3.98 -24.46
C VAL A 473 18.93 -2.90 -24.69
N ILE A 474 18.53 -1.74 -25.23
CA ILE A 474 19.43 -0.60 -25.47
C ILE A 474 20.03 -0.08 -24.15
N LEU A 475 19.21 0.01 -23.09
CA LEU A 475 19.68 0.40 -21.75
C LEU A 475 20.66 -0.61 -21.15
N PHE A 476 20.43 -1.91 -21.32
CA PHE A 476 21.38 -2.95 -20.87
C PHE A 476 22.66 -2.94 -21.70
N TYR A 477 22.55 -2.78 -23.02
CA TYR A 477 23.68 -2.72 -23.93
C TYR A 477 24.62 -1.57 -23.53
N THR A 478 24.07 -0.37 -23.36
CA THR A 478 24.83 0.83 -23.01
C THR A 478 25.46 0.77 -21.61
N ALA A 479 24.77 0.18 -20.63
CA ALA A 479 25.30 -0.04 -19.28
C ALA A 479 26.56 -0.92 -19.27
N GLY A 480 26.71 -1.81 -20.26
CA GLY A 480 27.85 -2.72 -20.40
C GLY A 480 28.97 -2.23 -21.33
N LEU A 481 28.87 -1.02 -21.90
CA LEU A 481 29.88 -0.49 -22.82
C LEU A 481 31.05 0.17 -22.09
N GLU A 482 32.24 -0.04 -22.62
CA GLU A 482 33.39 0.81 -22.33
C GLU A 482 33.23 2.20 -22.98
N GLN A 483 33.97 3.18 -22.46
CA GLN A 483 33.87 4.57 -22.90
C GLN A 483 34.06 4.74 -24.43
N ARG A 484 35.02 4.04 -25.04
CA ARG A 484 35.29 4.14 -26.48
C ARG A 484 34.07 3.72 -27.30
N SER A 485 33.46 2.57 -26.98
CA SER A 485 32.29 2.05 -27.68
C SER A 485 31.04 2.89 -27.38
N ALA A 486 30.89 3.40 -26.16
CA ALA A 486 29.82 4.34 -25.82
C ALA A 486 29.91 5.65 -26.65
N ASN A 487 31.13 6.16 -26.87
CA ASN A 487 31.36 7.36 -27.67
C ASN A 487 31.04 7.17 -29.17
N ASP A 488 31.12 5.95 -29.68
CA ASP A 488 30.72 5.63 -31.05
C ASP A 488 29.19 5.47 -31.17
N PHE A 489 28.59 4.72 -30.24
CA PHE A 489 27.18 4.36 -30.30
C PHE A 489 26.23 5.52 -29.94
N LEU A 490 26.49 6.24 -28.85
CA LEU A 490 25.53 7.22 -28.32
C LEU A 490 25.23 8.41 -29.26
N PRO A 491 26.20 8.98 -30.01
CA PRO A 491 25.88 10.02 -30.99
C PRO A 491 24.95 9.54 -32.10
N ARG A 492 25.10 8.29 -32.54
CA ARG A 492 24.25 7.66 -33.56
C ARG A 492 22.84 7.43 -33.02
N LEU A 493 22.73 6.92 -31.79
CA LEU A 493 21.45 6.76 -31.10
C LEU A 493 20.75 8.11 -30.92
N SER A 494 21.47 9.13 -30.46
CA SER A 494 20.95 10.49 -30.24
C SER A 494 20.46 11.17 -31.52
N ALA A 495 20.91 10.73 -32.70
CA ALA A 495 20.41 11.24 -33.97
C ALA A 495 19.03 10.67 -34.33
N VAL A 496 18.65 9.51 -33.77
CA VAL A 496 17.35 8.85 -34.00
C VAL A 496 16.40 9.16 -32.84
N ASP A 497 16.85 8.98 -31.61
CA ASP A 497 16.09 9.23 -30.39
C ASP A 497 16.98 9.92 -29.34
N PRO A 498 16.90 11.27 -29.21
CA PRO A 498 17.69 12.01 -28.24
C PRO A 498 17.27 11.71 -26.79
N ALA A 499 15.99 11.44 -26.53
CA ALA A 499 15.49 11.12 -25.20
C ALA A 499 16.08 9.79 -24.70
N LEU A 500 16.04 8.74 -25.51
CA LEU A 500 16.64 7.45 -25.18
C LEU A 500 18.16 7.58 -24.98
N ALA A 501 18.85 8.37 -25.82
CA ALA A 501 20.28 8.64 -25.62
C ALA A 501 20.57 9.33 -24.28
N GLY A 502 19.73 10.28 -23.85
CA GLY A 502 19.82 10.90 -22.52
C GLY A 502 19.60 9.90 -21.38
N HIS A 503 18.63 8.98 -21.51
CA HIS A 503 18.48 7.88 -20.55
C HIS A 503 19.68 6.93 -20.50
N CYS A 504 20.37 6.74 -21.63
CA CYS A 504 21.60 5.95 -21.70
C CYS A 504 22.78 6.63 -21.02
N LEU A 505 22.86 7.97 -20.99
CA LEU A 505 23.93 8.70 -20.26
C LEU A 505 23.94 8.37 -18.76
N GLY A 506 22.77 8.09 -18.17
CA GLY A 506 22.64 7.66 -16.79
C GLY A 506 23.30 6.32 -16.47
N ARG A 507 23.70 5.55 -17.48
CA ARG A 507 24.25 4.19 -17.33
C ARG A 507 25.56 3.99 -18.08
N ALA A 508 25.87 4.84 -19.06
CA ALA A 508 27.04 4.72 -19.91
C ALA A 508 28.24 5.52 -19.39
N LYS A 509 29.46 5.04 -19.68
CA LYS A 509 30.72 5.75 -19.39
C LYS A 509 31.10 6.73 -20.53
N ALA A 510 30.17 7.56 -21.00
CA ALA A 510 30.36 8.46 -22.14
C ALA A 510 31.42 9.56 -21.90
N SER A 511 32.12 10.03 -22.93
CA SER A 511 33.01 11.20 -22.83
C SER A 511 32.24 12.50 -22.62
N ASP A 512 32.92 13.52 -22.10
CA ASP A 512 32.32 14.82 -21.80
C ASP A 512 31.79 15.48 -23.08
N GLY A 513 32.53 15.39 -24.21
CA GLY A 513 32.10 15.94 -25.50
C GLY A 513 30.83 15.29 -26.05
N VAL A 514 30.71 13.96 -25.94
CA VAL A 514 29.49 13.22 -26.33
C VAL A 514 28.33 13.56 -25.42
N ALA A 515 28.57 13.64 -24.11
CA ALA A 515 27.54 14.03 -23.16
C ALA A 515 27.02 15.44 -23.42
N THR A 516 27.88 16.43 -23.66
CA THR A 516 27.47 17.79 -24.03
C THR A 516 26.55 17.79 -25.25
N ALA A 517 26.96 17.09 -26.31
CA ALA A 517 26.20 17.06 -27.56
C ALA A 517 24.80 16.44 -27.40
N ILE A 518 24.66 15.45 -26.52
CA ILE A 518 23.36 14.82 -26.22
C ILE A 518 22.53 15.74 -25.32
N LEU A 519 23.11 16.28 -24.26
CA LEU A 519 22.41 17.18 -23.33
C LEU A 519 21.92 18.45 -24.03
N ASP A 520 22.67 18.98 -24.99
CA ASP A 520 22.28 20.16 -25.79
C ASP A 520 21.11 19.88 -26.74
N ARG A 521 20.84 18.61 -27.08
CA ARG A 521 19.67 18.19 -27.86
C ARG A 521 18.42 17.96 -27.01
N LEU A 522 18.57 17.81 -25.69
CA LEU A 522 17.44 17.68 -24.78
C LEU A 522 16.86 19.06 -24.50
N THR A 523 16.03 19.56 -25.41
CA THR A 523 15.33 20.83 -25.22
C THR A 523 14.24 20.68 -24.16
N PRO A 524 14.21 21.54 -23.13
CA PRO A 524 13.22 21.45 -22.06
C PRO A 524 11.88 22.13 -22.39
N ASP A 525 11.66 22.54 -23.64
CA ASP A 525 10.47 23.26 -24.11
C ASP A 525 9.21 22.37 -24.12
N GLY A 526 8.74 21.96 -22.95
CA GLY A 526 7.48 21.24 -22.75
C GLY A 526 7.49 19.74 -23.06
N ASP A 527 8.62 19.19 -23.53
CA ASP A 527 8.74 17.74 -23.78
C ASP A 527 9.10 16.98 -22.49
N GLU A 528 8.10 16.29 -21.92
CA GLU A 528 8.26 15.44 -20.74
C GLU A 528 9.33 14.34 -20.94
N GLN A 529 9.52 13.87 -22.18
CA GLN A 529 10.53 12.84 -22.49
C GLN A 529 11.94 13.38 -22.35
N HIS A 530 12.20 14.60 -22.84
CA HIS A 530 13.50 15.25 -22.71
C HIS A 530 13.85 15.56 -21.25
N LEU A 531 12.86 16.02 -20.47
CA LEU A 531 13.05 16.27 -19.04
C LEU A 531 13.36 14.98 -18.27
N SER A 532 12.63 13.90 -18.56
CA SER A 532 12.86 12.58 -17.97
C SER A 532 14.25 12.03 -18.34
N ALA A 533 14.69 12.23 -19.58
CA ALA A 533 16.01 11.86 -20.05
C ALA A 533 17.12 12.67 -19.37
N LEU A 534 16.91 13.96 -19.17
CA LEU A 534 17.84 14.86 -18.48
C LEU A 534 18.00 14.47 -17.01
N ILE A 535 16.91 14.13 -16.33
CA ILE A 535 16.92 13.58 -14.97
C ILE A 535 17.70 12.27 -14.94
N ALA A 536 17.45 11.36 -15.87
CA ALA A 536 18.17 10.10 -15.94
C ALA A 536 19.68 10.29 -16.18
N ALA A 537 20.10 11.32 -16.91
CA ALA A 537 21.51 11.63 -17.09
C ALA A 537 22.22 12.07 -15.79
N THR A 538 21.49 12.56 -14.77
CA THR A 538 22.08 12.99 -13.49
C THR A 538 22.63 11.84 -12.64
N ILE A 539 22.23 10.60 -12.92
CA ILE A 539 22.76 9.39 -12.25
C ILE A 539 23.90 8.74 -13.05
N SER A 540 24.53 9.47 -13.97
CA SER A 540 25.63 8.95 -14.78
C SER A 540 26.78 8.39 -13.92
N PRO A 541 27.39 7.25 -14.28
CA PRO A 541 28.54 6.71 -13.57
C PRO A 541 29.80 7.58 -13.69
N ARG A 542 29.80 8.64 -14.53
CA ARG A 542 30.90 9.61 -14.63
C ARG A 542 30.51 10.92 -13.96
N ALA A 543 31.28 11.32 -12.94
CA ALA A 543 31.07 12.55 -12.19
C ALA A 543 30.99 13.81 -13.07
N SER A 544 31.85 13.93 -14.10
CA SER A 544 31.83 15.08 -15.03
C SER A 544 30.49 15.19 -15.77
N VAL A 545 29.99 14.07 -16.30
CA VAL A 545 28.70 14.01 -17.01
C VAL A 545 27.54 14.28 -16.06
N GLN A 546 27.59 13.71 -14.85
CA GLN A 546 26.62 13.99 -13.80
C GLN A 546 26.55 15.49 -13.47
N GLU A 547 27.68 16.15 -13.25
CA GLU A 547 27.74 17.60 -12.97
C GLU A 547 27.17 18.43 -14.12
N MET A 548 27.47 18.07 -15.37
CA MET A 548 26.92 18.74 -16.55
C MET A 548 25.40 18.58 -16.65
N ALA A 549 24.89 17.36 -16.48
CA ALA A 549 23.46 17.07 -16.51
C ALA A 549 22.71 17.82 -15.39
N VAL A 550 23.28 17.80 -14.18
CA VAL A 550 22.79 18.54 -13.02
C VAL A 550 22.75 20.04 -13.30
N HIS A 551 23.81 20.60 -13.87
CA HIS A 551 23.86 22.03 -14.19
C HIS A 551 22.80 22.42 -15.22
N ARG A 552 22.67 21.65 -16.31
CA ARG A 552 21.65 21.85 -17.33
C ARG A 552 20.25 21.77 -16.74
N LEU A 553 19.98 20.74 -15.96
CA LEU A 553 18.69 20.57 -15.29
C LEU A 553 18.39 21.71 -14.32
N ALA A 554 19.37 22.16 -13.53
CA ALA A 554 19.18 23.30 -12.66
C ALA A 554 18.83 24.57 -13.44
N THR A 555 19.53 24.85 -14.55
CA THR A 555 19.21 26.01 -15.40
C THR A 555 17.79 25.93 -15.95
N THR A 556 17.38 24.74 -16.41
CA THR A 556 16.01 24.46 -16.87
C THR A 556 14.98 24.69 -15.77
N LEU A 557 15.20 24.18 -14.56
CA LEU A 557 14.25 24.28 -13.45
C LEU A 557 14.13 25.71 -12.90
N THR A 558 15.14 26.55 -13.09
CA THR A 558 15.09 27.96 -12.69
C THR A 558 14.45 28.88 -13.72
N ASP A 559 14.23 28.40 -14.95
CA ASP A 559 13.57 29.18 -15.99
C ASP A 559 12.06 29.28 -15.70
N PRO A 560 11.51 30.49 -15.50
CA PRO A 560 10.09 30.66 -15.20
C PRO A 560 9.16 30.29 -16.36
N THR A 561 9.69 30.10 -17.58
CA THR A 561 8.92 29.73 -18.77
C THR A 561 8.68 28.23 -18.91
N VAL A 562 9.44 27.39 -18.18
CA VAL A 562 9.32 25.92 -18.23
C VAL A 562 8.18 25.46 -17.33
N ASP A 563 7.18 24.78 -17.90
CA ASP A 563 6.05 24.25 -17.14
C ASP A 563 6.46 22.98 -16.36
N LEU A 564 6.76 23.14 -15.08
CA LEU A 564 7.16 22.06 -14.17
C LEU A 564 5.99 21.24 -13.60
N ARG A 565 4.76 21.41 -14.11
CA ARG A 565 3.60 20.63 -13.63
C ARG A 565 3.85 19.12 -13.64
N ALA A 566 4.51 18.60 -14.67
CA ALA A 566 4.84 17.17 -14.76
C ALA A 566 5.81 16.65 -13.68
N LEU A 567 6.67 17.51 -13.12
CA LEU A 567 7.57 17.17 -12.00
C LEU A 567 6.94 17.40 -10.63
N ARG A 568 5.95 18.30 -10.55
CA ARG A 568 5.27 18.65 -9.30
C ARG A 568 4.46 17.47 -8.74
N ASP A 569 3.92 16.65 -9.62
CA ASP A 569 3.00 15.57 -9.28
C ASP A 569 3.70 14.19 -9.16
N ASP A 570 5.04 14.13 -9.32
CA ASP A 570 5.84 12.89 -9.32
C ASP A 570 7.14 13.03 -8.48
N ILE A 571 7.05 12.91 -7.14
CA ILE A 571 8.25 12.86 -6.29
C ILE A 571 9.17 11.68 -6.65
N ASP A 572 8.68 10.60 -7.24
CA ASP A 572 9.56 9.51 -7.70
C ASP A 572 10.42 9.91 -8.90
N GLY A 573 9.94 10.81 -9.74
CA GLY A 573 10.74 11.44 -10.79
C GLY A 573 11.80 12.39 -10.21
N LEU A 574 11.48 13.10 -9.12
CA LEU A 574 12.39 14.03 -8.44
C LEU A 574 13.38 13.33 -7.49
N LEU A 575 13.05 12.20 -6.89
CA LEU A 575 13.91 11.55 -5.88
C LEU A 575 15.27 11.13 -6.42
N PRO A 576 15.40 10.48 -7.59
CA PRO A 576 16.71 10.20 -8.20
C PRO A 576 17.51 11.47 -8.45
N LEU A 577 16.83 12.54 -8.90
CA LEU A 577 17.44 13.86 -9.07
C LEU A 577 17.94 14.41 -7.73
N LEU A 578 17.10 14.42 -6.70
CA LEU A 578 17.44 14.97 -5.38
C LEU A 578 18.53 14.14 -4.70
N SER A 579 18.49 12.82 -4.82
CA SER A 579 19.55 11.91 -4.34
C SER A 579 20.86 12.14 -5.10
N ALA A 580 20.82 12.34 -6.42
CA ALA A 580 22.00 12.68 -7.22
C ALA A 580 22.57 14.05 -6.82
N LEU A 581 21.72 15.09 -6.75
CA LEU A 581 22.10 16.43 -6.32
C LEU A 581 22.67 16.44 -4.90
N ALA A 582 22.05 15.73 -3.97
CA ALA A 582 22.50 15.62 -2.58
C ALA A 582 23.77 14.77 -2.42
N GLY A 583 24.00 13.82 -3.34
CA GLY A 583 25.20 12.98 -3.39
C GLY A 583 26.42 13.70 -3.99
N THR A 584 26.22 14.77 -4.76
CA THR A 584 27.33 15.61 -5.19
C THR A 584 27.92 16.33 -3.97
N ASN A 585 29.22 16.14 -3.71
CA ASN A 585 29.90 16.73 -2.56
C ASN A 585 30.14 18.25 -2.73
N ALA A 586 29.29 18.94 -3.50
CA ALA A 586 29.42 20.32 -3.92
C ALA A 586 28.28 21.17 -3.31
N ALA A 587 28.61 22.06 -2.37
CA ALA A 587 27.64 22.93 -1.71
C ALA A 587 26.80 23.80 -2.68
N ARG A 588 27.37 24.20 -3.82
CA ARG A 588 26.63 24.94 -4.87
C ARG A 588 25.52 24.12 -5.50
N ILE A 589 25.70 22.81 -5.63
CA ILE A 589 24.70 21.90 -6.22
C ILE A 589 23.64 21.54 -5.18
N ALA A 590 24.06 21.25 -3.94
CA ALA A 590 23.15 21.06 -2.82
C ALA A 590 22.28 22.30 -2.53
N GLY A 591 22.81 23.52 -2.76
CA GLY A 591 22.06 24.78 -2.65
C GLY A 591 20.96 24.97 -3.69
N LEU A 592 20.93 24.19 -4.78
CA LEU A 592 19.86 24.24 -5.79
C LEU A 592 18.64 23.41 -5.37
N VAL A 593 18.84 22.40 -4.52
CA VAL A 593 17.79 21.50 -4.05
C VAL A 593 16.61 22.25 -3.41
N PRO A 594 16.82 23.24 -2.51
CA PRO A 594 15.72 24.05 -1.97
C PRO A 594 14.90 24.79 -3.02
N ARG A 595 15.52 25.22 -4.14
CA ARG A 595 14.80 25.88 -5.23
C ARG A 595 13.96 24.88 -6.02
N VAL A 596 14.50 23.69 -6.29
CA VAL A 596 13.80 22.60 -6.99
C VAL A 596 12.60 22.09 -6.18
N ILE A 597 12.77 21.88 -4.87
CA ILE A 597 11.72 21.36 -3.99
C ILE A 597 10.77 22.44 -3.46
N SER A 598 11.06 23.73 -3.65
CA SER A 598 10.21 24.82 -3.14
C SER A 598 8.76 24.72 -3.63
N ARG A 599 8.55 23.99 -4.73
CA ARG A 599 7.26 23.73 -5.35
C ARG A 599 6.79 22.27 -5.22
N ALA A 600 7.59 21.38 -4.62
CA ALA A 600 7.27 19.97 -4.41
C ALA A 600 6.50 19.78 -3.08
N PRO A 601 5.55 18.83 -3.00
CA PRO A 601 4.79 18.58 -1.77
C PRO A 601 5.67 18.07 -0.61
N ASP A 602 5.16 18.19 0.61
CA ASP A 602 5.85 17.70 1.82
C ASP A 602 5.75 16.16 1.90
N ASP A 603 6.84 15.44 1.60
CA ASP A 603 6.92 13.97 1.68
C ASP A 603 8.10 13.48 2.56
N PRO A 604 7.89 12.50 3.45
CA PRO A 604 8.95 11.91 4.30
C PRO A 604 10.22 11.45 3.57
N ARG A 605 10.12 11.01 2.31
CA ARG A 605 11.27 10.55 1.50
C ARG A 605 12.22 11.67 1.14
N LEU A 606 11.76 12.92 1.18
CA LEU A 606 12.62 14.08 0.98
C LEU A 606 13.57 14.27 2.17
N VAL A 607 13.30 13.68 3.33
CA VAL A 607 14.16 13.81 4.52
C VAL A 607 15.57 13.32 4.23
N GLU A 608 15.76 12.16 3.59
CA GLU A 608 17.08 11.62 3.30
C GLU A 608 17.90 12.50 2.33
N PRO A 609 17.40 12.88 1.13
CA PRO A 609 18.12 13.78 0.24
C PRO A 609 18.45 15.13 0.88
N LEU A 610 17.49 15.74 1.59
CA LEU A 610 17.72 17.04 2.23
C LEU A 610 18.72 16.93 3.39
N TRP A 611 18.65 15.86 4.17
CA TRP A 611 19.62 15.61 5.23
C TRP A 611 21.04 15.44 4.67
N ARG A 612 21.19 14.72 3.54
CA ARG A 612 22.47 14.57 2.85
C ARG A 612 23.02 15.90 2.34
N CYS A 613 22.18 16.81 1.84
CA CYS A 613 22.62 18.15 1.43
C CYS A 613 23.32 18.91 2.57
N LEU A 614 22.90 18.72 3.83
CA LEU A 614 23.54 19.35 4.99
C LEU A 614 24.94 18.80 5.30
N THR A 615 25.32 17.66 4.73
CA THR A 615 26.67 17.09 4.86
C THR A 615 27.68 17.69 3.88
N ALA A 616 27.23 18.42 2.85
CA ALA A 616 28.12 19.07 1.88
C ALA A 616 28.97 20.18 2.55
N PRO A 617 30.30 20.19 2.44
CA PRO A 617 31.15 21.24 3.04
C PRO A 617 30.83 22.63 2.48
N GLY A 618 30.61 23.63 3.34
CA GLY A 618 30.34 25.02 2.91
C GLY A 618 28.87 25.32 2.59
N ILE A 619 27.94 24.40 2.87
CA ILE A 619 26.50 24.61 2.71
C ILE A 619 25.96 25.69 3.67
N GLU A 620 26.58 25.85 4.82
CA GLU A 620 26.25 26.87 5.83
C GLU A 620 26.40 28.31 5.32
N ALA A 621 27.22 28.53 4.29
CA ALA A 621 27.43 29.82 3.67
C ALA A 621 26.43 30.12 2.53
N GLN A 622 25.63 29.13 2.11
CA GLN A 622 24.65 29.31 1.04
C GLN A 622 23.35 29.91 1.58
N PRO A 623 22.74 30.90 0.90
CA PRO A 623 21.50 31.53 1.36
C PRO A 623 20.32 30.54 1.40
N GLU A 624 20.33 29.50 0.56
CA GLU A 624 19.29 28.48 0.49
C GLU A 624 19.30 27.49 1.68
N CYS A 625 20.37 27.47 2.47
CA CYS A 625 20.50 26.57 3.62
C CYS A 625 19.40 26.81 4.68
N ALA A 626 19.03 28.08 4.90
CA ALA A 626 17.93 28.42 5.81
C ALA A 626 16.59 27.83 5.34
N THR A 627 16.31 27.87 4.03
CA THR A 627 15.12 27.27 3.43
C THR A 627 15.12 25.75 3.58
N LEU A 628 16.29 25.12 3.40
CA LEU A 628 16.47 23.68 3.55
C LEU A 628 16.15 23.23 4.99
N ILE A 629 16.71 23.92 5.99
CA ILE A 629 16.44 23.64 7.41
C ILE A 629 14.96 23.84 7.75
N SER A 630 14.35 24.93 7.28
CA SER A 630 12.92 25.19 7.51
C SER A 630 12.02 24.09 6.93
N ARG A 631 12.35 23.58 5.74
CA ARG A 631 11.61 22.49 5.09
C ARG A 631 11.81 21.16 5.82
N LEU A 632 13.05 20.79 6.17
CA LEU A 632 13.33 19.58 6.96
C LEU A 632 12.57 19.58 8.29
N LEU A 633 12.55 20.71 9.00
CA LEU A 633 11.79 20.86 10.25
C LEU A 633 10.30 20.61 10.04
N THR A 634 9.74 21.06 8.93
CA THR A 634 8.33 20.83 8.56
C THR A 634 8.07 19.35 8.32
N LEU A 635 8.95 18.67 7.56
CA LEU A 635 8.83 17.24 7.26
C LEU A 635 8.93 16.36 8.51
N VAL A 636 9.83 16.66 9.44
CA VAL A 636 10.00 15.83 10.65
C VAL A 636 8.94 16.07 11.71
N MET A 637 8.06 17.08 11.56
CA MET A 637 6.86 17.18 12.40
C MET A 637 5.88 16.05 12.10
N ASP A 638 5.97 15.41 10.94
CA ASP A 638 5.29 14.15 10.65
C ASP A 638 6.04 12.99 11.31
N PRO A 639 5.35 12.06 12.02
CA PRO A 639 5.95 10.84 12.54
C PRO A 639 6.76 10.03 11.52
N ASP A 640 6.31 9.93 10.28
CA ASP A 640 7.00 9.17 9.23
C ASP A 640 8.29 9.88 8.79
N GLY A 641 8.26 11.21 8.67
CA GLY A 641 9.45 12.02 8.38
C GLY A 641 10.48 11.94 9.50
N PHE A 642 10.03 11.93 10.75
CA PHE A 642 10.89 11.73 11.91
C PHE A 642 11.52 10.34 11.97
N ALA A 643 10.74 9.29 11.67
CA ALA A 643 11.24 7.92 11.61
C ALA A 643 12.32 7.75 10.53
N GLU A 644 12.16 8.40 9.36
CA GLU A 644 13.20 8.45 8.34
C GLU A 644 14.44 9.19 8.85
N LEU A 645 14.30 10.36 9.48
CA LEU A 645 15.45 11.11 10.02
C LEU A 645 16.28 10.29 11.02
N ILE A 646 15.64 9.57 11.95
CA ILE A 646 16.36 8.79 12.98
C ILE A 646 17.16 7.64 12.37
N ARG A 647 16.72 7.07 11.24
CA ARG A 647 17.40 5.95 10.57
C ARG A 647 18.65 6.37 9.81
N LEU A 648 18.83 7.66 9.56
CA LEU A 648 19.98 8.18 8.83
C LEU A 648 21.23 8.18 9.71
N ASP A 649 22.40 8.06 9.07
CA ASP A 649 23.65 8.07 9.80
C ASP A 649 23.86 9.45 10.45
N PRO A 650 24.16 9.51 11.75
CA PRO A 650 24.44 10.76 12.43
C PRO A 650 25.75 11.35 11.91
N TYR A 651 25.75 12.68 11.71
CA TYR A 651 26.96 13.42 11.37
C TYR A 651 27.17 14.57 12.35
N GLU A 652 28.42 14.93 12.55
CA GLU A 652 28.80 16.04 13.41
C GLU A 652 29.51 17.14 12.61
N ARG A 653 29.21 18.39 12.95
CA ARG A 653 29.87 19.57 12.39
C ARG A 653 30.53 20.31 13.52
N ALA A 654 31.78 20.74 13.30
CA ALA A 654 32.58 21.42 14.33
C ALA A 654 31.89 22.68 14.91
N PHE A 655 31.06 23.39 14.12
CA PHE A 655 30.35 24.58 14.59
C PHE A 655 29.08 24.28 15.40
N LEU A 656 28.52 23.05 15.34
CA LEU A 656 27.36 22.64 16.14
C LEU A 656 27.80 22.12 17.51
N THR A 657 28.27 23.03 18.35
CA THR A 657 28.83 22.69 19.67
C THR A 657 27.79 22.05 20.61
N PRO A 658 28.23 21.28 21.62
CA PRO A 658 27.33 20.74 22.65
C PRO A 658 26.49 21.81 23.36
N ALA A 659 27.00 23.03 23.48
CA ALA A 659 26.28 24.16 24.05
C ALA A 659 25.06 24.57 23.20
N ILE A 660 25.21 24.62 21.87
CA ILE A 660 24.10 24.91 20.94
C ILE A 660 23.08 23.78 20.96
N ARG A 661 23.53 22.51 20.99
CA ARG A 661 22.63 21.35 21.09
C ARG A 661 21.81 21.37 22.39
N GLY A 662 22.44 21.69 23.51
CA GLY A 662 21.76 21.82 24.81
C GLY A 662 20.78 22.99 24.88
N LEU A 663 21.07 24.09 24.19
CA LEU A 663 20.15 25.23 24.07
C LEU A 663 18.93 24.87 23.20
N ALA A 664 19.16 24.16 22.10
CA ALA A 664 18.13 23.76 21.15
C ALA A 664 17.19 22.66 21.69
N TYR A 665 17.71 21.75 22.53
CA TYR A 665 16.96 20.62 23.09
C TYR A 665 17.33 20.37 24.57
N PRO A 666 16.73 21.10 25.52
CA PRO A 666 17.11 21.09 26.95
C PRO A 666 16.40 19.99 27.76
N PHE A 667 16.25 18.79 27.20
CA PHE A 667 15.53 17.66 27.82
C PHE A 667 16.52 16.60 28.31
N THR A 668 16.28 16.06 29.50
CA THR A 668 17.12 15.02 30.13
C THR A 668 16.57 13.62 29.95
N ASP A 669 15.24 13.45 29.90
CA ASP A 669 14.56 12.15 29.72
C ASP A 669 14.06 11.93 28.28
N GLY A 670 14.51 12.77 27.34
CA GLY A 670 14.12 12.78 25.92
C GLY A 670 15.08 12.03 25.00
N LEU A 671 15.20 12.51 23.75
CA LEU A 671 16.14 11.95 22.78
C LEU A 671 17.61 12.21 23.17
N PRO A 672 18.55 11.32 22.80
CA PRO A 672 19.98 11.54 23.01
C PRO A 672 20.46 12.84 22.34
N VAL A 673 21.44 13.52 22.94
CA VAL A 673 22.06 14.76 22.40
C VAL A 673 22.73 14.52 21.03
N THR A 674 23.10 13.28 20.73
CA THR A 674 23.67 12.84 19.45
C THR A 674 22.61 12.48 18.41
N SER A 675 21.31 12.60 18.72
CA SER A 675 20.23 12.30 17.78
C SER A 675 20.23 13.27 16.60
N ASN A 676 19.84 12.76 15.43
CA ASN A 676 19.70 13.56 14.21
C ASN A 676 18.69 14.69 14.38
N LEU A 677 17.61 14.49 15.15
CA LEU A 677 16.66 15.57 15.44
C LEU A 677 17.32 16.70 16.24
N VAL A 678 18.13 16.36 17.25
CA VAL A 678 18.84 17.38 18.05
C VAL A 678 19.85 18.13 17.18
N THR A 679 20.51 17.43 16.26
CA THR A 679 21.41 18.06 15.28
C THR A 679 20.65 19.00 14.34
N LEU A 680 19.46 18.64 13.86
CA LEU A 680 18.60 19.50 13.04
C LEU A 680 18.11 20.74 13.83
N LEU A 681 17.73 20.57 15.09
CA LEU A 681 17.31 21.68 15.96
C LEU A 681 18.49 22.63 16.28
N ALA A 682 19.71 22.08 16.39
CA ALA A 682 20.92 22.88 16.57
C ALA A 682 21.27 23.70 15.31
N TRP A 683 21.06 23.14 14.11
CA TRP A 683 21.13 23.89 12.85
C TRP A 683 20.14 25.06 12.82
N ALA A 684 18.90 24.81 13.24
CA ALA A 684 17.85 25.83 13.30
C ALA A 684 18.21 26.96 14.28
N GLU A 685 18.83 26.63 15.42
CA GLU A 685 19.36 27.62 16.37
C GLU A 685 20.53 28.42 15.78
N TYR A 686 21.48 27.75 15.13
CA TYR A 686 22.65 28.38 14.51
C TYR A 686 22.26 29.40 13.43
N LEU A 687 21.33 29.03 12.53
CA LEU A 687 20.84 29.90 11.46
C LEU A 687 19.66 30.80 11.87
N LYS A 688 19.16 30.68 13.10
CA LYS A 688 17.98 31.38 13.61
C LYS A 688 16.72 31.18 12.74
N VAL A 689 16.47 29.93 12.33
CA VAL A 689 15.35 29.54 11.48
C VAL A 689 14.21 28.97 12.31
N THR A 690 12.99 29.41 12.02
CA THR A 690 11.75 28.84 12.54
C THR A 690 10.91 28.22 11.42
N PRO A 691 10.23 27.09 11.66
CA PRO A 691 9.34 26.52 10.66
C PRO A 691 8.11 27.42 10.43
N PRO A 692 7.50 27.39 9.23
CA PRO A 692 6.37 28.24 8.88
C PRO A 692 5.13 27.99 9.74
N GLU A 693 4.86 26.72 10.09
CA GLU A 693 3.82 26.32 11.03
C GLU A 693 4.46 25.75 12.30
N PRO A 694 4.62 26.54 13.38
CA PRO A 694 5.22 26.06 14.62
C PRO A 694 4.28 25.09 15.36
N ASN A 695 4.82 23.96 15.80
CA ASN A 695 4.13 23.03 16.72
C ASN A 695 4.23 23.51 18.18
N ARG A 696 3.59 22.78 19.12
CA ARG A 696 3.60 23.15 20.55
C ARG A 696 4.98 23.15 21.20
N PHE A 697 5.96 22.46 20.62
CA PHE A 697 7.36 22.56 21.03
C PHE A 697 7.93 23.96 20.77
N TYR A 698 7.72 24.52 19.58
CA TYR A 698 8.18 25.87 19.24
C TYR A 698 7.42 26.97 20.00
N GLU A 699 6.14 26.77 20.31
CA GLU A 699 5.39 27.68 21.18
C GLU A 699 6.00 27.74 22.60
N ALA A 700 6.33 26.57 23.16
CA ALA A 700 6.99 26.50 24.47
C ALA A 700 8.41 27.08 24.46
N ARG A 701 9.10 26.99 23.32
CA ARG A 701 10.40 27.64 23.07
C ARG A 701 10.27 29.16 23.08
N ALA A 702 9.33 29.70 22.32
CA ALA A 702 9.05 31.14 22.26
C ALA A 702 8.67 31.70 23.64
N ALA A 703 7.97 30.91 24.46
CA ALA A 703 7.64 31.25 25.83
C ALA A 703 8.81 31.13 26.83
N GLY A 704 9.97 30.61 26.42
CA GLY A 704 11.14 30.41 27.28
C GLY A 704 10.95 29.33 28.35
N ARG A 705 10.04 28.37 28.14
CA ARG A 705 9.63 27.40 29.17
C ARG A 705 10.17 25.98 29.00
N LEU A 706 10.83 25.66 27.88
CA LEU A 706 11.30 24.30 27.54
C LEU A 706 12.05 23.60 28.69
N GLY A 707 13.05 24.25 29.30
CA GLY A 707 13.85 23.65 30.38
C GLY A 707 13.14 23.44 31.73
N ARG A 708 11.85 23.79 31.84
CA ARG A 708 11.01 23.52 33.03
C ARG A 708 9.93 22.46 32.76
N VAL A 709 9.66 22.12 31.49
CA VAL A 709 8.52 21.28 31.11
C VAL A 709 8.61 19.86 31.68
N GLU A 710 9.79 19.22 31.67
CA GLU A 710 9.95 17.87 32.24
C GLU A 710 9.63 17.83 33.74
N ARG A 711 10.13 18.81 34.50
CA ARG A 711 9.86 18.94 35.94
C ARG A 711 8.39 19.21 36.22
N ASP A 712 7.74 20.04 35.39
CA ASP A 712 6.32 20.37 35.53
C ASP A 712 5.42 19.18 35.16
N ARG A 713 5.83 18.36 34.17
CA ARG A 713 5.14 17.12 33.77
C ARG A 713 5.14 16.09 34.89
N ALA A 714 6.27 15.87 35.57
CA ALA A 714 6.37 14.93 36.69
C ALA A 714 5.42 15.29 37.87
N ARG A 715 5.02 16.56 37.97
CA ARG A 715 4.09 17.06 39.00
C ARG A 715 2.63 17.08 38.55
N SER A 716 2.36 16.80 37.28
CA SER A 716 1.00 16.80 36.75
C SER A 716 0.24 15.54 37.18
N VAL A 717 -0.93 15.71 37.78
CA VAL A 717 -1.81 14.61 38.18
C VAL A 717 -2.95 14.55 37.16
N SER A 718 -3.24 13.37 36.62
CA SER A 718 -4.40 13.16 35.73
C SER A 718 -5.14 11.87 36.08
N PHE A 719 -6.47 11.88 35.95
CA PHE A 719 -7.32 10.70 36.13
C PHE A 719 -8.41 10.61 35.06
N SER A 720 -8.95 9.41 34.82
CA SER A 720 -10.03 9.17 33.84
C SER A 720 -11.28 8.61 34.52
N LEU A 721 -12.45 9.12 34.14
CA LEU A 721 -13.76 8.67 34.65
C LEU A 721 -14.34 7.48 33.86
N PHE A 722 -13.60 6.91 32.90
CA PHE A 722 -14.05 5.80 32.05
C PHE A 722 -14.50 4.57 32.84
N TRP A 723 -13.66 4.12 33.78
CA TRP A 723 -13.94 2.93 34.59
C TRP A 723 -15.07 3.14 35.62
N PRO A 724 -15.04 4.23 36.42
CA PRO A 724 -16.14 4.56 37.32
C PRO A 724 -17.49 4.71 36.60
N GLY A 725 -17.51 5.34 35.42
CA GLY A 725 -18.71 5.49 34.60
C GLY A 725 -19.27 4.15 34.11
N ARG A 726 -18.42 3.24 33.63
CA ARG A 726 -18.88 1.90 33.22
C ARG A 726 -19.45 1.10 34.38
N VAL A 727 -18.80 1.12 35.54
CA VAL A 727 -19.28 0.40 36.73
C VAL A 727 -20.62 0.95 37.19
N GLY A 728 -20.77 2.28 37.25
CA GLY A 728 -22.05 2.92 37.59
C GLY A 728 -23.18 2.57 36.62
N SER A 729 -22.89 2.51 35.31
CA SER A 729 -23.87 2.12 34.29
C SER A 729 -24.33 0.66 34.43
N VAL A 730 -23.40 -0.26 34.71
CA VAL A 730 -23.72 -1.67 34.94
C VAL A 730 -24.54 -1.85 36.22
N VAL A 731 -24.14 -1.22 37.32
CA VAL A 731 -24.86 -1.30 38.60
C VAL A 731 -26.25 -0.70 38.50
N GLY A 732 -26.40 0.46 37.85
CA GLY A 732 -27.71 1.09 37.61
C GLY A 732 -28.64 0.21 36.77
N SER A 733 -28.10 -0.43 35.73
CA SER A 733 -28.87 -1.36 34.89
C SER A 733 -29.34 -2.60 35.65
N LEU A 734 -28.48 -3.16 36.52
CA LEU A 734 -28.82 -4.30 37.38
C LEU A 734 -29.85 -3.93 38.46
N ALA A 735 -29.76 -2.74 39.06
CA ALA A 735 -30.73 -2.25 40.03
C ALA A 735 -32.11 -2.01 39.39
N ALA A 736 -32.16 -1.45 38.17
CA ALA A 736 -33.40 -1.28 37.42
C ALA A 736 -34.05 -2.63 37.06
N LEU A 737 -33.25 -3.62 36.67
CA LEU A 737 -33.72 -4.97 36.39
C LEU A 737 -34.27 -5.64 37.67
N ALA A 738 -33.55 -5.54 38.79
CA ALA A 738 -33.97 -6.08 40.07
C ALA A 738 -35.27 -5.43 40.58
N GLY A 739 -35.41 -4.11 40.45
CA GLY A 739 -36.64 -3.39 40.80
C GLY A 739 -37.83 -3.82 39.94
N THR A 740 -37.61 -4.02 38.65
CA THR A 740 -38.65 -4.52 37.72
C THR A 740 -39.12 -5.92 38.12
N VAL A 741 -38.19 -6.82 38.43
CA VAL A 741 -38.49 -8.19 38.87
C VAL A 741 -39.19 -8.20 40.23
N ALA A 742 -38.77 -7.35 41.18
CA ALA A 742 -39.41 -7.24 42.49
C ALA A 742 -40.85 -6.73 42.40
N VAL A 743 -41.13 -5.73 41.55
CA VAL A 743 -42.49 -5.22 41.31
C VAL A 743 -43.38 -6.28 40.65
N LEU A 744 -42.83 -7.05 39.71
CA LEU A 744 -43.54 -8.19 39.11
C LEU A 744 -43.84 -9.31 40.11
N ALA A 745 -42.99 -9.49 41.12
CA ALA A 745 -43.11 -10.53 42.13
C ALA A 745 -44.07 -10.18 43.30
N ILE A 746 -44.24 -8.89 43.63
CA ILE A 746 -44.94 -8.46 44.85
C ILE A 746 -46.46 -8.33 44.67
N ASP A 747 -46.98 -7.70 43.60
CA ASP A 747 -48.43 -7.73 43.30
C ASP A 747 -48.74 -7.24 41.87
N TRP A 748 -48.89 -8.18 40.93
CA TRP A 748 -49.16 -7.86 39.51
C TRP A 748 -50.50 -7.16 39.27
N ARG A 749 -51.41 -7.14 40.27
CA ARG A 749 -52.77 -6.59 40.14
C ARG A 749 -52.88 -5.08 40.34
N VAL A 750 -51.82 -4.43 40.83
CA VAL A 750 -51.70 -2.96 40.91
C VAL A 750 -51.77 -2.31 39.53
N LEU A 751 -51.62 -3.10 38.47
CA LEU A 751 -51.68 -2.68 37.08
C LEU A 751 -53.04 -2.20 36.53
N VAL A 752 -54.15 -2.49 37.21
CA VAL A 752 -55.46 -2.50 36.53
C VAL A 752 -56.46 -1.47 37.10
N ARG A 753 -56.06 -0.44 37.87
CA ARG A 753 -57.02 0.59 38.33
C ARG A 753 -56.49 2.04 38.31
N PRO A 754 -57.12 2.98 37.58
CA PRO A 754 -56.75 4.39 37.61
C PRO A 754 -57.68 5.24 38.48
N PHE A 755 -57.10 6.22 39.19
CA PHE A 755 -57.79 7.23 40.02
C PHE A 755 -58.14 8.49 39.20
N GLY A 756 -59.37 8.56 38.66
CA GLY A 756 -60.17 9.77 38.41
C GLY A 756 -59.63 10.91 37.52
N TRP A 757 -60.47 11.94 37.28
CA TRP A 757 -60.28 13.03 36.29
C TRP A 757 -59.46 14.25 36.75
N TRP A 758 -59.17 14.37 38.06
CA TRP A 758 -58.33 15.47 38.61
C TRP A 758 -56.82 15.22 38.46
N SER A 759 -56.42 14.00 38.09
CA SER A 759 -55.03 13.60 37.85
C SER A 759 -54.40 14.36 36.69
N LEU A 760 -55.13 14.56 35.60
CA LEU A 760 -54.66 15.27 34.40
C LEU A 760 -54.25 16.73 34.70
N LEU A 761 -55.04 17.43 35.52
CA LEU A 761 -54.76 18.82 35.92
C LEU A 761 -53.52 18.93 36.81
N LEU A 762 -53.31 17.95 37.69
CA LEU A 762 -52.14 17.89 38.57
C LEU A 762 -50.85 17.58 37.78
N HIS A 763 -50.96 16.81 36.68
CA HIS A 763 -49.83 16.47 35.81
C HIS A 763 -49.44 17.62 34.87
N ILE A 764 -50.43 18.33 34.33
CA ILE A 764 -50.19 19.54 33.54
C ILE A 764 -49.56 20.64 34.42
N GLY A 765 -50.03 20.76 35.67
CA GLY A 765 -49.45 21.69 36.65
C GLY A 765 -47.99 21.37 37.00
N LEU A 766 -47.66 20.11 37.30
CA LEU A 766 -46.30 19.72 37.70
C LEU A 766 -45.30 19.74 36.52
N ALA A 767 -45.73 19.32 35.33
CA ALA A 767 -44.92 19.40 34.11
C ALA A 767 -44.69 20.85 33.68
N GLY A 768 -45.69 21.72 33.84
CA GLY A 768 -45.56 23.16 33.63
C GLY A 768 -44.57 23.83 34.60
N VAL A 769 -44.54 23.40 35.87
CA VAL A 769 -43.56 23.90 36.86
C VAL A 769 -42.15 23.43 36.52
N ALA A 770 -41.96 22.16 36.17
CA ALA A 770 -40.65 21.63 35.78
C ALA A 770 -40.12 22.26 34.48
N PHE A 771 -40.98 22.47 33.48
CA PHE A 771 -40.65 23.17 32.25
C PHE A 771 -40.35 24.65 32.51
N GLY A 772 -41.13 25.30 33.38
CA GLY A 772 -40.90 26.68 33.82
C GLY A 772 -39.56 26.85 34.55
N VAL A 773 -39.18 25.91 35.43
CA VAL A 773 -37.87 25.91 36.10
C VAL A 773 -36.73 25.69 35.09
N PHE A 774 -36.90 24.80 34.11
CA PHE A 774 -35.91 24.56 33.05
C PHE A 774 -35.71 25.79 32.15
N VAL A 775 -36.79 26.41 31.69
CA VAL A 775 -36.74 27.63 30.86
C VAL A 775 -36.22 28.82 31.66
N ALA A 776 -36.60 28.96 32.94
CA ALA A 776 -36.08 29.99 33.83
C ALA A 776 -34.58 29.84 34.09
N LEU A 777 -34.09 28.60 34.27
CA LEU A 777 -32.66 28.34 34.42
C LEU A 777 -31.88 28.62 33.12
N GLY A 778 -32.38 28.20 31.95
CA GLY A 778 -31.74 28.46 30.66
C GLY A 778 -31.68 29.96 30.30
N THR A 779 -32.78 30.68 30.52
CA THR A 779 -32.82 32.14 30.29
C THR A 779 -32.03 32.93 31.32
N TRP A 780 -31.93 32.45 32.57
CA TRP A 780 -31.08 33.04 33.61
C TRP A 780 -29.59 32.82 33.32
N THR A 781 -29.19 31.68 32.74
CA THR A 781 -27.80 31.42 32.31
C THR A 781 -27.37 32.25 31.09
N ASP A 782 -28.29 32.59 30.19
CA ASP A 782 -28.00 33.40 29.01
C ASP A 782 -27.88 34.90 29.35
N ASN A 783 -28.63 35.39 30.36
CA ASN A 783 -28.65 36.78 30.77
C ASN A 783 -27.65 37.15 31.90
N THR A 784 -26.90 36.20 32.47
CA THR A 784 -25.91 36.47 33.53
C THR A 784 -24.53 36.79 32.96
N ALA A 785 -23.96 37.93 33.36
CA ALA A 785 -22.67 38.43 32.87
C ALA A 785 -21.54 37.38 32.96
N LYS A 786 -20.77 37.23 31.88
CA LYS A 786 -19.61 36.34 31.78
C LYS A 786 -18.60 36.69 32.88
N GLY A 787 -18.44 35.80 33.87
CA GLY A 787 -17.50 35.96 35.00
C GLY A 787 -18.12 36.12 36.39
N SER A 788 -19.46 36.17 36.52
CA SER A 788 -20.12 36.24 37.83
C SER A 788 -20.00 34.93 38.65
N TRP A 789 -19.88 35.05 39.98
CA TRP A 789 -19.75 33.90 40.89
C TRP A 789 -20.89 32.86 40.78
N PRO A 790 -22.17 33.21 40.48
CA PRO A 790 -23.23 32.22 40.33
C PRO A 790 -23.05 31.37 39.06
N ARG A 791 -22.50 31.93 37.97
CA ARG A 791 -22.21 31.20 36.72
C ARG A 791 -21.00 30.27 36.86
N ARG A 792 -20.06 30.61 37.76
CA ARG A 792 -18.98 29.71 38.21
C ARG A 792 -19.51 28.56 39.11
N TYR A 793 -20.52 28.83 39.94
CA TYR A 793 -21.07 27.85 40.87
C TYR A 793 -21.99 26.81 40.20
N PHE A 794 -22.68 27.18 39.11
CA PHE A 794 -23.62 26.32 38.36
C PHE A 794 -23.12 25.90 36.96
N GLY A 795 -21.81 26.01 36.68
CA GLY A 795 -21.23 25.98 35.34
C GLY A 795 -21.66 24.81 34.44
N VAL A 796 -22.30 25.13 33.31
CA VAL A 796 -22.43 24.24 32.14
C VAL A 796 -21.07 24.21 31.43
N PRO A 797 -20.50 23.04 31.09
CA PRO A 797 -19.20 22.97 30.45
C PRO A 797 -19.21 23.53 29.02
N GLU A 798 -18.32 24.47 28.72
CA GLU A 798 -18.04 24.87 27.33
C GLU A 798 -17.19 23.79 26.64
N LEU A 799 -17.74 23.18 25.59
CA LEU A 799 -17.01 22.35 24.64
C LEU A 799 -16.11 23.25 23.80
N ALA A 800 -14.79 23.05 23.89
CA ALA A 800 -13.87 23.70 22.97
C ALA A 800 -14.10 23.20 21.54
N GLU A 801 -14.02 24.11 20.55
CA GLU A 801 -14.31 23.88 19.13
C GLU A 801 -13.47 22.78 18.44
N SER A 802 -12.55 22.13 19.16
CA SER A 802 -11.76 20.98 18.70
C SER A 802 -12.07 19.69 19.47
N GLY A 803 -13.36 19.39 19.68
CA GLY A 803 -13.93 18.03 19.81
C GLY A 803 -13.44 17.05 20.90
N HIS A 804 -12.36 17.31 21.64
CA HIS A 804 -11.70 16.28 22.45
C HIS A 804 -11.21 16.72 23.85
N TRP A 805 -11.40 17.98 24.25
CA TRP A 805 -11.00 18.45 25.59
C TRP A 805 -12.03 19.40 26.19
N LEU A 806 -12.46 19.16 27.43
CA LEU A 806 -13.13 20.20 28.23
C LEU A 806 -12.07 21.11 28.84
N ARG A 807 -12.17 22.42 28.58
CA ARG A 807 -11.40 23.42 29.33
C ARG A 807 -12.03 23.61 30.71
N VAL A 808 -11.33 23.19 31.75
CA VAL A 808 -11.68 23.49 33.14
C VAL A 808 -10.86 24.71 33.56
N THR A 809 -11.46 25.90 33.54
CA THR A 809 -10.83 27.08 34.15
C THR A 809 -10.99 27.00 35.66
N GLU A 810 -9.86 26.91 36.36
CA GLU A 810 -9.64 27.13 37.80
C GLU A 810 -10.49 26.30 38.78
N GLY A 811 -9.89 25.22 39.29
CA GLY A 811 -9.97 24.75 40.68
C GLY A 811 -11.34 24.35 41.21
N TRP A 812 -11.71 23.08 41.06
CA TRP A 812 -12.81 22.49 41.82
C TRP A 812 -12.34 22.12 43.22
N ASN A 813 -13.12 22.46 44.24
CA ASN A 813 -12.94 21.97 45.61
C ASN A 813 -13.77 20.71 45.84
N LEU A 814 -13.47 19.95 46.90
CA LEU A 814 -14.14 18.68 47.24
C LEU A 814 -15.68 18.81 47.33
N SER A 815 -16.20 20.01 47.61
CA SER A 815 -17.63 20.36 47.60
C SER A 815 -18.30 20.15 46.25
N ASP A 816 -17.58 20.40 45.16
CA ASP A 816 -18.17 20.47 43.83
C ASP A 816 -18.35 19.04 43.25
N VAL A 817 -17.50 18.11 43.68
CA VAL A 817 -17.65 16.66 43.44
C VAL A 817 -18.87 16.10 44.18
N VAL A 818 -19.12 16.55 45.41
CA VAL A 818 -20.31 16.17 46.19
C VAL A 818 -21.58 16.71 45.54
N SER A 819 -21.55 17.94 45.01
CA SER A 819 -22.68 18.51 44.27
C SER A 819 -23.00 17.74 42.99
N ILE A 820 -21.99 17.29 42.23
CA ILE A 820 -22.21 16.42 41.06
C ILE A 820 -22.83 15.07 41.47
N ILE A 821 -22.39 14.48 42.59
CA ILE A 821 -22.94 13.21 43.10
C ILE A 821 -24.40 13.39 43.54
N VAL A 822 -24.73 14.48 44.21
CA VAL A 822 -26.11 14.82 44.61
C VAL A 822 -26.99 15.10 43.37
N PHE A 823 -26.44 15.79 42.38
CA PHE A 823 -27.12 16.09 41.11
C PHE A 823 -27.36 14.83 40.27
N LEU A 824 -26.40 13.88 40.24
CA LEU A 824 -26.50 12.56 39.61
C LEU A 824 -27.48 11.62 40.31
N GLY A 825 -27.70 11.77 41.62
CA GLY A 825 -28.58 10.90 42.41
C GLY A 825 -30.02 11.40 42.55
N ALA A 826 -30.22 12.71 42.72
CA ALA A 826 -31.52 13.28 43.10
C ALA A 826 -32.46 13.54 41.90
N LEU A 827 -31.91 13.95 40.76
CA LEU A 827 -32.69 14.28 39.55
C LEU A 827 -33.31 13.05 38.84
N PRO A 828 -32.61 11.91 38.70
CA PRO A 828 -33.22 10.69 38.17
C PRO A 828 -34.35 10.16 39.06
N LEU A 829 -34.20 10.32 40.38
CA LEU A 829 -35.18 9.89 41.37
C LEU A 829 -36.45 10.76 41.30
N THR A 830 -36.30 12.08 41.18
CA THR A 830 -37.44 13.00 41.01
C THR A 830 -38.10 12.86 39.64
N TYR A 831 -37.35 12.56 38.58
CA TYR A 831 -37.89 12.31 37.24
C TYR A 831 -38.63 10.97 37.14
N ALA A 832 -38.12 9.91 37.79
CA ALA A 832 -38.82 8.63 37.91
C ALA A 832 -40.15 8.76 38.68
N VAL A 833 -40.18 9.59 39.73
CA VAL A 833 -41.40 9.92 40.47
C VAL A 833 -42.36 10.79 39.64
N ALA A 834 -41.85 11.72 38.83
CA ALA A 834 -42.66 12.59 37.97
C ALA A 834 -43.30 11.86 36.77
N LEU A 835 -42.72 10.75 36.30
CA LEU A 835 -43.24 9.92 35.21
C LEU A 835 -44.18 8.78 35.66
N ALA A 836 -44.31 8.57 36.97
CA ALA A 836 -45.32 7.69 37.58
C ALA A 836 -46.74 7.81 36.98
N PRO A 837 -47.21 8.98 36.54
CA PRO A 837 -48.59 9.12 36.08
C PRO A 837 -48.82 8.98 34.56
N VAL A 838 -47.77 8.80 33.75
CA VAL A 838 -47.91 8.42 32.31
C VAL A 838 -48.41 6.96 32.17
N ALA A 839 -48.50 6.25 33.30
CA ALA A 839 -48.90 4.86 33.44
C ALA A 839 -50.43 4.60 33.39
N SER A 840 -51.13 5.04 32.35
CA SER A 840 -52.51 4.57 32.11
C SER A 840 -52.68 3.69 30.86
N TRP A 841 -51.62 3.47 30.07
CA TRP A 841 -51.74 2.77 28.79
C TRP A 841 -51.01 1.42 28.72
N SER A 842 -50.08 1.09 29.65
CA SER A 842 -49.44 -0.24 29.78
C SER A 842 -48.35 -0.26 30.88
N LEU A 843 -48.25 -1.31 31.73
CA LEU A 843 -47.11 -1.46 32.68
C LEU A 843 -45.78 -1.47 31.96
N ALA A 844 -45.74 -2.16 30.82
CA ALA A 844 -44.51 -2.38 30.08
C ALA A 844 -43.99 -1.04 29.55
N ALA A 845 -44.89 -0.13 29.16
CA ALA A 845 -44.53 1.24 28.79
C ALA A 845 -44.04 2.05 30.00
N HIS A 846 -44.65 1.90 31.19
CA HIS A 846 -44.21 2.59 32.39
C HIS A 846 -42.84 2.12 32.87
N VAL A 847 -42.62 0.80 32.94
CA VAL A 847 -41.33 0.19 33.27
C VAL A 847 -40.29 0.61 32.24
N ALA A 848 -40.61 0.58 30.94
CA ALA A 848 -39.69 1.04 29.89
C ALA A 848 -39.37 2.54 30.03
N LEU A 849 -40.35 3.43 30.25
CA LEU A 849 -40.10 4.88 30.34
C LEU A 849 -39.38 5.29 31.63
N ALA A 850 -39.72 4.66 32.76
CA ALA A 850 -39.09 4.92 34.06
C ALA A 850 -37.66 4.37 34.14
N THR A 851 -37.33 3.34 33.35
CA THR A 851 -35.96 2.77 33.29
C THR A 851 -35.14 3.36 32.15
N LEU A 852 -35.67 3.43 30.92
CA LEU A 852 -34.96 3.96 29.75
C LEU A 852 -34.96 5.49 29.70
N GLY A 853 -35.97 6.19 30.22
CA GLY A 853 -36.04 7.65 30.18
C GLY A 853 -34.86 8.33 30.89
N PRO A 854 -34.57 7.99 32.16
CA PRO A 854 -33.39 8.49 32.85
C PRO A 854 -32.06 8.03 32.21
N LEU A 855 -32.04 6.81 31.64
CA LEU A 855 -30.89 6.26 30.91
C LEU A 855 -30.62 6.99 29.58
N LEU A 856 -31.66 7.41 28.87
CA LEU A 856 -31.58 8.05 27.55
C LEU A 856 -31.40 9.57 27.63
N LEU A 857 -32.10 10.25 28.55
CA LEU A 857 -32.05 11.71 28.67
C LEU A 857 -30.86 12.21 29.50
N TYR A 858 -30.38 11.43 30.47
CA TYR A 858 -29.36 11.87 31.41
C TYR A 858 -28.01 11.17 31.19
N TRP A 859 -28.00 9.87 30.92
CA TRP A 859 -26.77 9.07 30.83
C TRP A 859 -26.07 9.16 29.45
N LEU A 860 -26.83 9.24 28.37
CA LEU A 860 -26.29 9.31 27.00
C LEU A 860 -25.44 10.57 26.71
N PRO A 861 -25.81 11.78 27.17
CA PRO A 861 -24.96 12.96 27.06
C PRO A 861 -23.64 12.83 27.86
N LEU A 862 -23.69 12.17 29.02
CA LEU A 862 -22.56 11.97 29.95
C LEU A 862 -21.56 10.88 29.51
N MET A 863 -21.94 9.99 28.58
CA MET A 863 -21.03 9.01 27.97
C MET A 863 -19.82 9.64 27.26
N SER A 864 -19.98 10.87 26.75
CA SER A 864 -18.89 11.63 26.11
C SER A 864 -17.78 12.03 27.10
N LEU A 865 -18.16 12.42 28.32
CA LEU A 865 -17.28 12.79 29.44
C LEU A 865 -16.57 11.59 30.06
N CYS A 866 -17.20 10.41 30.01
CA CYS A 866 -16.63 9.15 30.44
C CYS A 866 -15.90 8.40 29.31
N SER A 867 -15.61 9.05 28.18
CA SER A 867 -14.88 8.40 27.09
C SER A 867 -13.41 8.15 27.47
N ARG A 868 -12.80 7.14 26.84
CA ARG A 868 -11.40 6.75 27.08
C ARG A 868 -10.40 7.86 26.74
N ALA A 869 -10.82 8.81 25.89
CA ALA A 869 -10.00 9.92 25.42
C ALA A 869 -10.00 11.12 26.39
N VAL A 870 -11.00 11.24 27.27
CA VAL A 870 -11.11 12.37 28.19
C VAL A 870 -10.35 12.09 29.49
N ARG A 871 -9.41 12.99 29.82
CA ARG A 871 -8.64 12.99 31.07
C ARG A 871 -8.90 14.27 31.85
N PHE A 872 -9.00 14.14 33.16
CA PHE A 872 -9.18 15.24 34.09
C PHE A 872 -7.85 15.55 34.76
N HIS A 873 -7.47 16.83 34.79
CA HIS A 873 -6.19 17.30 35.33
C HIS A 873 -6.43 18.20 36.55
N PRO A 874 -6.51 17.64 37.78
CA PRO A 874 -6.74 18.43 39.00
C PRO A 874 -5.59 19.39 39.32
N TYR A 875 -4.37 19.14 38.83
CA TYR A 875 -3.23 20.03 39.01
C TYR A 875 -2.37 20.09 37.75
N ARG A 876 -2.24 21.29 37.17
CA ARG A 876 -1.54 21.55 35.91
C ARG A 876 -0.73 22.86 35.99
N PRO A 877 0.55 22.81 36.37
CA PRO A 877 1.36 24.01 36.61
C PRO A 877 1.82 24.71 35.33
N ASN A 878 1.84 24.04 34.18
CA ASN A 878 2.34 24.61 32.93
C ASN A 878 1.48 24.18 31.72
N PRO A 879 0.89 25.13 30.96
CA PRO A 879 0.09 24.81 29.77
C PRO A 879 0.94 24.26 28.61
N CYS A 880 2.26 24.47 28.62
CA CYS A 880 3.16 23.94 27.58
C CYS A 880 3.36 22.42 27.67
N ILE A 881 2.88 21.74 28.72
CA ILE A 881 2.95 20.27 28.86
C ILE A 881 2.21 19.56 27.72
N ASP A 882 1.22 20.21 27.09
CA ASP A 882 0.46 19.58 26.00
C ASP A 882 1.30 19.25 24.76
N MET A 883 2.56 19.69 24.67
CA MET A 883 3.46 19.23 23.60
C MET A 883 3.68 17.69 23.62
N TYR A 884 3.46 17.03 24.77
CA TYR A 884 3.50 15.57 24.89
C TYR A 884 2.23 14.89 24.36
N ASP A 885 1.14 15.64 24.22
CA ASP A 885 -0.15 15.16 23.74
C ASP A 885 -0.42 15.61 22.29
N ASP A 886 0.33 16.60 21.77
CA ASP A 886 0.29 17.07 20.40
C ASP A 886 0.91 16.03 19.43
N PRO A 887 0.15 15.50 18.45
CA PRO A 887 0.66 14.57 17.44
C PRO A 887 1.86 15.08 16.66
N ARG A 888 2.03 16.41 16.49
CA ARG A 888 3.15 17.03 15.73
C ARG A 888 4.43 17.23 16.54
N SER A 889 4.40 17.06 17.88
CA SER A 889 5.59 17.23 18.74
C SER A 889 5.85 16.07 19.71
N ARG A 890 4.88 15.20 19.98
CA ARG A 890 5.02 14.12 20.97
C ARG A 890 6.16 13.15 20.65
N HIS A 891 6.37 12.83 19.38
CA HIS A 891 7.38 11.88 18.90
C HIS A 891 8.79 12.46 18.98
N TRP A 892 8.93 13.79 19.03
CA TRP A 892 10.21 14.44 19.28
C TRP A 892 10.67 14.31 20.73
N LEU A 893 9.73 14.06 21.66
CA LEU A 893 9.95 14.17 23.10
C LEU A 893 10.06 12.82 23.82
N VAL A 894 9.56 11.74 23.21
CA VAL A 894 9.51 10.41 23.83
C VAL A 894 10.17 9.41 22.87
N PRO A 895 11.20 8.65 23.29
CA PRO A 895 11.73 7.57 22.47
C PRO A 895 10.64 6.52 22.25
N GLU A 896 10.39 6.14 20.99
CA GLU A 896 9.40 5.13 20.64
C GLU A 896 9.64 3.84 21.43
N ARG A 897 8.81 3.57 22.44
CA ARG A 897 8.57 2.19 22.83
C ARG A 897 7.64 1.62 21.77
N PRO A 898 7.92 0.41 21.24
CA PRO A 898 7.07 -0.21 20.24
C PRO A 898 5.64 -0.20 20.77
N ILE A 899 4.72 0.32 19.94
CA ILE A 899 3.29 0.37 20.23
C ILE A 899 2.88 -1.07 20.53
N ARG A 900 2.76 -1.41 21.82
CA ARG A 900 1.97 -2.56 22.26
C ARG A 900 0.54 -2.23 21.85
N THR A 901 0.15 -2.64 20.66
CA THR A 901 -1.24 -2.74 20.27
C THR A 901 -1.92 -3.58 21.34
N GLY A 902 -2.67 -2.91 22.21
CA GLY A 902 -3.36 -3.52 23.33
C GLY A 902 -4.53 -4.37 22.85
N TYR A 903 -4.23 -5.57 22.35
CA TYR A 903 -5.01 -6.76 22.67
C TYR A 903 -4.20 -7.52 23.72
N ARG A 904 -4.57 -7.32 24.99
CA ARG A 904 -4.19 -8.23 26.06
C ARG A 904 -5.02 -9.50 25.82
N CYS A 905 -4.42 -10.53 25.25
CA CYS A 905 -4.87 -11.89 25.52
C CYS A 905 -4.40 -12.19 26.93
N ASP A 906 -5.34 -12.29 27.87
CA ASP A 906 -5.09 -12.91 29.16
C ASP A 906 -4.81 -14.40 28.90
N HIS A 907 -3.54 -14.77 28.92
CA HIS A 907 -3.12 -16.13 29.24
C HIS A 907 -2.36 -16.05 30.56
N ASP A 908 -3.09 -16.32 31.64
CA ASP A 908 -2.60 -17.03 32.82
C ASP A 908 -3.82 -17.52 33.61
N GLY A 909 -3.99 -18.84 33.67
CA GLY A 909 -5.03 -19.48 34.47
C GLY A 909 -5.33 -20.93 34.10
N ALA A 910 -4.50 -21.84 34.63
CA ALA A 910 -4.63 -23.31 34.68
C ALA A 910 -4.27 -24.11 33.41
#